data_AF-A0A7C3EBG4-F1
#
_entry.id   AF-A0A7C3EBG4-F1
#
_cell.length_a   1.000
_cell.length_b   1.000
_cell.length_c   1.000
_cell.angle_alpha   90.00
_cell.angle_beta   90.00
_cell.angle_gamma   90.00
#
_symmetry.space_group_name_H-M   'P 1'
#
loop_
_entity.id
_entity.type
_entity.pdbx_description
1 polymer ?
#
loop_
_entity_poly.entity_id
_entity_poly.type
_entity_poly.pdbx_seq_one_letter_code
_entity_poly.pdbx_strand_id
1 'polypeptide(L)'
;DYLASRDATWMRPVFTYLGMTVGTILSDMDNDRRRENYACDITYGTNNEFGFDYLRDNMRWDLEGRVQRGHHFCVVDEIDSILIDEARTPLIISGAAEDDTYKFFEVDKLLDTLEEVKKKEDGEYPDEAQGEEVIGDYKINEKNKNISFTNAGMNKIEKILQKRGLIKGSLFDEENFEYIHYFTQALRAHKLFHIDVDYVVQDDQVQIVDEFTGRILHGRRYSDGLHQAIEAKERIKIAQRNRTLATITFQNYFRLYEKISGMTGTADTEAVEFNKIYNLDVVVIPTNLPVARIDEDDVVYLNEKEKFDALCDEIEVAYKKGQPVLVGTVSIEKSEKVSALLTRRGIRHEVLNAKNHAREAVIIAEAGAKGAVTIATNMAGRGTDIKLGGNPEHRARKRAGTNATPEQYAKVYKEEYEKWKKDYEEVKSLGGLYVIGTERHESRRIDNQLRGRSGRQGDPGRSKFFISMDDDLMRLFGGSNIKSLMSKIGMEPGEPIYHPWLNKSIERAQKKVEERNFEIRKHLLEYDDVLNQQRKFIYEQRDAILADPHLLDRVHNATNDMVHEAIEEYRNSFRRDPAVAVKELIRFLKEKFAYQLQLESNSEEAQKVEELEKRITEELKQEIEAKEALVGAENLNTFIRMQYLQAIDRKWLDHLENMEALREAVYLRSYGQKNPLTEYKIEGFQIFETMIDDIRQEIASRLHLVRVQSTENREVRAKPVATIQSASHGSVGSFAGAAAASSTSSSNSTGPAMGASRPAGPSSRSEPESVTVVRTYPKVGRNDPCPCGSGKKYKYCHGK
;
A
#
# COMPACT_ATOMS: atom_id res chain seq x y z
N ASP A 1 12.57 9.77 1.46
CA ASP A 1 13.16 10.33 2.70
C ASP A 1 14.57 10.84 2.53
N TYR A 2 15.54 10.01 2.13
CA TYR A 2 16.94 10.45 1.98
C TYR A 2 17.11 11.69 1.06
N LEU A 3 16.54 11.67 -0.15
CA LEU A 3 16.64 12.80 -1.09
C LEU A 3 15.94 14.05 -0.55
N ALA A 4 14.71 13.90 -0.03
CA ALA A 4 13.97 15.00 0.59
C ALA A 4 14.76 15.69 1.71
N SER A 5 15.37 14.91 2.62
CA SER A 5 16.21 15.44 3.70
C SER A 5 17.49 16.10 3.19
N ARG A 6 18.15 15.47 2.21
CA ARG A 6 19.36 16.01 1.58
C ARG A 6 19.08 17.35 0.90
N ASP A 7 18.05 17.42 0.08
CA ASP A 7 17.74 18.59 -0.75
C ASP A 7 17.19 19.74 0.09
N ALA A 8 16.35 19.43 1.08
CA ALA A 8 15.96 20.42 2.09
C ALA A 8 17.18 21.01 2.81
N THR A 9 18.12 20.17 3.25
CA THR A 9 19.34 20.65 3.94
C THR A 9 20.27 21.42 3.01
N TRP A 10 20.39 20.97 1.76
CA TRP A 10 21.29 21.57 0.78
C TRP A 10 20.79 22.94 0.31
N MET A 11 19.47 23.10 0.10
CA MET A 11 18.85 24.34 -0.36
C MET A 11 18.45 25.29 0.79
N ARG A 12 18.38 24.81 2.04
CA ARG A 12 18.05 25.63 3.22
C ARG A 12 18.84 26.94 3.31
N PRO A 13 20.17 26.99 3.10
CA PRO A 13 20.91 28.25 3.18
C PRO A 13 20.39 29.32 2.21
N VAL A 14 19.93 28.93 1.02
CA VAL A 14 19.38 29.85 0.01
C VAL A 14 18.03 30.40 0.48
N PHE A 15 17.14 29.52 0.93
CA PHE A 15 15.80 29.92 1.39
C PHE A 15 15.85 30.74 2.67
N THR A 16 16.67 30.34 3.65
CA THR A 16 16.85 31.08 4.90
C THR A 16 17.51 32.44 4.66
N TYR A 17 18.41 32.56 3.68
CA TYR A 17 18.96 33.86 3.26
C TYR A 17 17.86 34.81 2.74
N LEU A 18 16.81 34.27 2.09
CA LEU A 18 15.65 35.03 1.63
C LEU A 18 14.55 35.20 2.72
N GLY A 19 14.80 34.75 3.96
CA GLY A 19 13.84 34.82 5.05
C GLY A 19 12.74 33.75 5.02
N MET A 20 12.87 32.72 4.19
CA MET A 20 11.92 31.61 4.09
C MET A 20 12.30 30.44 5.00
N THR A 21 11.28 29.78 5.53
CA THR A 21 11.40 28.58 6.37
C THR A 21 11.29 27.30 5.54
N VAL A 22 12.05 26.27 5.92
CA VAL A 22 12.14 25.00 5.18
C VAL A 22 11.87 23.83 6.11
N GLY A 23 10.75 23.13 5.89
CA GLY A 23 10.35 21.91 6.55
C GLY A 23 10.71 20.65 5.76
N THR A 24 10.71 19.50 6.43
CA THR A 24 10.89 18.18 5.82
C THR A 24 9.96 17.19 6.48
N ILE A 25 9.21 16.41 5.69
CA ILE A 25 8.37 15.31 6.15
C ILE A 25 9.09 13.99 5.88
N LEU A 26 9.26 13.20 6.94
CA LEU A 26 9.89 11.88 6.91
C LEU A 26 8.96 10.85 7.56
N SER A 27 9.12 9.59 7.19
CA SER A 27 8.30 8.46 7.68
C SER A 27 8.22 8.37 9.21
N ASP A 28 9.34 8.51 9.93
CA ASP A 28 9.43 8.36 11.39
C ASP A 28 9.02 9.61 12.21
N MET A 29 8.27 10.54 11.62
CA MET A 29 7.83 11.77 12.31
C MET A 29 6.48 11.63 13.01
N ASP A 30 6.39 12.18 14.21
CA ASP A 30 5.16 12.38 14.97
C ASP A 30 4.32 13.55 14.41
N ASN A 31 3.03 13.57 14.75
CA ASN A 31 2.07 14.51 14.16
C ASN A 31 2.39 15.98 14.49
N ASP A 32 2.91 16.27 15.69
CA ASP A 32 3.25 17.64 16.06
C ASP A 32 4.41 18.18 15.23
N ARG A 33 5.47 17.38 15.04
CA ARG A 33 6.55 17.73 14.10
C ARG A 33 6.07 17.83 12.66
N ARG A 34 5.17 16.95 12.20
CA ARG A 34 4.59 17.06 10.84
C ARG A 34 3.88 18.40 10.68
N ARG A 35 3.06 18.80 11.65
CA ARG A 35 2.36 20.09 11.64
C ARG A 35 3.33 21.28 11.58
N GLU A 36 4.39 21.27 12.38
CA GLU A 36 5.44 22.30 12.34
C GLU A 36 6.13 22.37 10.97
N ASN A 37 6.42 21.21 10.36
CA ASN A 37 7.09 21.14 9.06
C ASN A 37 6.16 21.58 7.92
N TYR A 38 4.89 21.19 7.93
CA TYR A 38 3.90 21.67 6.97
C TYR A 38 3.64 23.18 7.07
N ALA A 39 3.76 23.76 8.27
CA ALA A 39 3.62 25.19 8.50
C ALA A 39 4.76 26.03 7.88
N CYS A 40 5.89 25.42 7.55
CA CYS A 40 7.02 26.09 6.89
C CYS A 40 6.67 26.48 5.44
N ASP A 41 7.21 27.61 4.96
CA ASP A 41 6.96 28.16 3.61
C ASP A 41 7.21 27.13 2.49
N ILE A 42 8.24 26.30 2.67
CA ILE A 42 8.59 25.22 1.75
C ILE A 42 8.69 23.91 2.54
N THR A 43 8.01 22.87 2.06
CA THR A 43 8.03 21.54 2.68
C THR A 43 8.54 20.51 1.68
N TYR A 44 9.65 19.84 2.00
CA TYR A 44 10.13 18.67 1.24
C TYR A 44 9.55 17.39 1.83
N GLY A 45 9.27 16.40 0.99
CA GLY A 45 8.74 15.11 1.44
C GLY A 45 8.67 14.12 0.28
N THR A 46 8.14 12.94 0.55
CA THR A 46 7.83 11.96 -0.51
C THR A 46 6.34 12.00 -0.83
N ASN A 47 5.99 11.60 -2.06
CA ASN A 47 4.61 11.39 -2.49
C ASN A 47 3.81 10.49 -1.52
N ASN A 48 4.42 9.41 -1.02
CA ASN A 48 3.82 8.52 -0.03
C ASN A 48 3.48 9.26 1.26
N GLU A 49 4.43 9.98 1.85
CA GLU A 49 4.19 10.70 3.10
C GLU A 49 3.10 11.77 2.95
N PHE A 50 3.15 12.56 1.87
CA PHE A 50 2.15 13.57 1.57
C PHE A 50 0.75 12.98 1.36
N GLY A 51 0.64 11.89 0.59
CA GLY A 51 -0.64 11.24 0.35
C GLY A 51 -1.19 10.53 1.59
N PHE A 52 -0.35 9.89 2.40
CA PHE A 52 -0.79 9.28 3.65
C PHE A 52 -1.20 10.30 4.71
N ASP A 53 -0.49 11.43 4.81
CA ASP A 53 -0.92 12.53 5.71
C ASP A 53 -2.27 13.11 5.27
N TYR A 54 -2.51 13.24 3.96
CA TYR A 54 -3.82 13.61 3.44
C TYR A 54 -4.91 12.60 3.85
N LEU A 55 -4.67 11.31 3.66
CA LEU A 55 -5.64 10.27 4.07
C LEU A 55 -5.86 10.29 5.59
N ARG A 56 -4.81 10.47 6.40
CA ARG A 56 -4.90 10.58 7.87
C ARG A 56 -5.69 11.80 8.32
N ASP A 57 -5.48 12.96 7.69
CA ASP A 57 -6.18 14.20 8.03
C ASP A 57 -7.69 14.12 7.78
N ASN A 58 -8.11 13.36 6.76
CA ASN A 58 -9.52 13.12 6.48
C ASN A 58 -10.17 12.09 7.41
N MET A 59 -9.39 11.36 8.22
CA MET A 59 -9.90 10.44 9.24
C MET A 59 -9.91 11.05 10.66
N ARG A 60 -9.41 12.29 10.84
CA ARG A 60 -9.43 12.97 12.15
C ARG A 60 -10.86 13.32 12.57
N TRP A 61 -11.05 13.40 13.89
CA TRP A 61 -12.34 13.73 14.54
C TRP A 61 -12.40 15.19 14.99
N ASP A 62 -11.29 15.90 14.81
CA ASP A 62 -11.07 17.27 15.21
C ASP A 62 -10.20 17.98 14.16
N LEU A 63 -10.44 19.28 13.96
CA LEU A 63 -9.69 20.08 12.98
C LEU A 63 -8.23 20.32 13.45
N GLU A 64 -8.00 20.40 14.76
CA GLU A 64 -6.66 20.59 15.33
C GLU A 64 -5.74 19.37 15.12
N GLY A 65 -6.32 18.17 15.03
CA GLY A 65 -5.62 16.92 14.76
C GLY A 65 -5.03 16.80 13.35
N ARG A 66 -5.35 17.73 12.43
CA ARG A 66 -4.79 17.78 11.08
C ARG A 66 -3.34 18.27 11.08
N VAL A 67 -2.54 17.72 10.17
CA VAL A 67 -1.14 18.10 10.00
C VAL A 67 -0.91 18.97 8.76
N GLN A 68 -1.67 18.76 7.69
CA GLN A 68 -1.58 19.54 6.45
C GLN A 68 -2.38 20.84 6.53
N ARG A 69 -2.05 21.79 5.63
CA ARG A 69 -2.69 23.12 5.54
C ARG A 69 -3.24 23.43 4.14
N GLY A 70 -3.75 22.41 3.44
CA GLY A 70 -4.25 22.50 2.07
C GLY A 70 -3.21 22.20 0.99
N HIS A 71 -3.61 22.31 -0.28
CA HIS A 71 -2.82 21.92 -1.45
C HIS A 71 -2.67 23.09 -2.44
N HIS A 72 -1.71 23.98 -2.19
CA HIS A 72 -1.53 25.18 -3.02
C HIS A 72 -0.65 24.94 -4.24
N PHE A 73 0.64 24.62 -4.03
CA PHE A 73 1.59 24.42 -5.12
C PHE A 73 2.47 23.21 -4.89
N CYS A 74 2.58 22.34 -5.90
CA CYS A 74 3.48 21.20 -5.90
C CYS A 74 4.52 21.30 -7.01
N VAL A 75 5.79 21.07 -6.64
CA VAL A 75 6.89 20.82 -7.59
C VAL A 75 7.32 19.37 -7.43
N VAL A 76 6.97 18.54 -8.40
CA VAL A 76 7.30 17.13 -8.41
C VAL A 76 8.68 16.94 -9.04
N ASP A 77 9.69 16.69 -8.22
CA ASP A 77 10.97 16.18 -8.72
C ASP A 77 10.77 14.77 -9.26
N GLU A 78 11.47 14.42 -10.35
CA GLU A 78 11.39 13.10 -10.96
C GLU A 78 9.93 12.70 -11.34
N ILE A 79 9.21 13.67 -11.92
CA ILE A 79 7.76 13.63 -12.18
C ILE A 79 7.30 12.41 -12.97
N ASP A 80 8.11 11.91 -13.91
CA ASP A 80 7.79 10.73 -14.70
C ASP A 80 7.77 9.46 -13.86
N SER A 81 8.67 9.31 -12.89
CA SER A 81 8.59 8.15 -12.01
C SER A 81 7.43 8.23 -11.03
N ILE A 82 7.16 9.41 -10.47
CA ILE A 82 6.11 9.56 -9.47
C ILE A 82 4.72 9.45 -10.11
N LEU A 83 4.48 10.17 -11.20
CA LEU A 83 3.14 10.30 -11.79
C LEU A 83 2.82 9.26 -12.87
N ILE A 84 3.80 8.45 -13.31
CA ILE A 84 3.63 7.41 -14.34
C ILE A 84 4.01 6.02 -13.78
N ASP A 85 5.21 5.86 -13.23
CA ASP A 85 5.68 4.55 -12.77
C ASP A 85 5.04 4.13 -11.43
N GLU A 86 5.04 5.01 -10.43
CA GLU A 86 4.47 4.76 -9.10
C GLU A 86 2.95 4.94 -9.08
N ALA A 87 2.40 5.72 -10.02
CA ALA A 87 0.97 5.91 -10.20
C ALA A 87 0.20 4.67 -10.71
N ARG A 88 0.82 3.49 -10.67
CA ARG A 88 0.19 2.19 -10.95
C ARG A 88 -0.61 1.65 -9.76
N THR A 89 -0.22 1.99 -8.54
CA THR A 89 -0.86 1.50 -7.32
C THR A 89 -1.40 2.67 -6.49
N PRO A 90 -2.66 2.61 -6.02
CA PRO A 90 -3.21 3.62 -5.14
C PRO A 90 -2.57 3.56 -3.74
N LEU A 91 -2.64 4.67 -3.02
CA LEU A 91 -2.35 4.72 -1.59
C LEU A 91 -3.54 4.20 -0.81
N ILE A 92 -3.32 3.23 0.06
CA ILE A 92 -4.37 2.57 0.83
C ILE A 92 -3.96 2.56 2.30
N ILE A 93 -4.83 3.08 3.17
CA ILE A 93 -4.76 2.81 4.61
C ILE A 93 -5.70 1.66 4.90
N SER A 94 -5.16 0.59 5.47
CA SER A 94 -5.98 -0.53 5.95
C SER A 94 -6.07 -0.51 7.48
N GLY A 95 -7.23 -0.88 7.99
CA GLY A 95 -7.51 -1.03 9.41
C GLY A 95 -7.95 -2.45 9.74
N ALA A 96 -7.95 -2.78 11.04
CA ALA A 96 -8.56 -4.01 11.51
C ALA A 96 -10.07 -3.97 11.23
N ALA A 97 -10.59 -4.96 10.51
CA ALA A 97 -12.01 -5.16 10.33
C ALA A 97 -12.67 -5.70 11.62
N GLU A 98 -14.00 -5.72 11.66
CA GLU A 98 -14.72 -6.49 12.67
C GLU A 98 -14.32 -7.97 12.62
N ASP A 99 -14.31 -8.60 13.80
CA ASP A 99 -13.70 -9.91 14.01
C ASP A 99 -14.59 -11.05 13.48
N ASP A 100 -14.68 -11.19 12.16
CA ASP A 100 -15.34 -12.34 11.49
C ASP A 100 -14.50 -13.62 11.53
N THR A 101 -13.35 -13.55 12.19
CA THR A 101 -12.45 -14.67 12.42
C THR A 101 -13.16 -15.91 12.96
N TYR A 102 -14.16 -15.72 13.84
CA TYR A 102 -14.92 -16.85 14.39
C TYR A 102 -15.73 -17.58 13.32
N LYS A 103 -16.22 -16.88 12.28
CA LYS A 103 -17.01 -17.46 11.19
C LYS A 103 -16.15 -18.44 10.37
N PHE A 104 -14.88 -18.11 10.11
CA PHE A 104 -13.95 -19.02 9.44
C PHE A 104 -13.76 -20.33 10.21
N PHE A 105 -13.61 -20.27 11.54
CA PHE A 105 -13.52 -21.46 12.37
C PHE A 105 -14.82 -22.27 12.43
N GLU A 106 -15.99 -21.62 12.43
CA GLU A 106 -17.27 -22.33 12.43
C GLU A 106 -17.55 -23.01 11.08
N VAL A 107 -17.22 -22.36 9.97
CA VAL A 107 -17.34 -22.93 8.62
C VAL A 107 -16.36 -24.07 8.40
N ASP A 108 -15.12 -23.95 8.88
CA ASP A 108 -14.10 -25.01 8.79
C ASP A 108 -14.57 -26.33 9.42
N LYS A 109 -15.23 -26.26 10.58
CA LYS A 109 -15.83 -27.42 11.28
C LYS A 109 -16.99 -28.07 10.51
N LEU A 110 -17.54 -27.40 9.51
CA LEU A 110 -18.71 -27.86 8.76
C LEU A 110 -18.34 -28.52 7.43
N LEU A 111 -17.08 -28.41 7.00
CA LEU A 111 -16.63 -28.92 5.70
C LEU A 111 -16.81 -30.43 5.54
N ASP A 112 -16.62 -31.21 6.61
CA ASP A 112 -16.75 -32.67 6.60
C ASP A 112 -18.18 -33.15 6.29
N THR A 113 -19.16 -32.25 6.34
CA THR A 113 -20.55 -32.57 5.99
C THR A 113 -20.83 -32.48 4.50
N LEU A 114 -19.95 -31.86 3.72
CA LEU A 114 -20.10 -31.66 2.27
C LEU A 114 -19.38 -32.76 1.49
N GLU A 115 -20.06 -33.30 0.48
CA GLU A 115 -19.54 -34.37 -0.37
C GLU A 115 -19.16 -33.83 -1.76
N GLU A 116 -18.00 -34.25 -2.26
CA GLU A 116 -17.60 -33.92 -3.64
C GLU A 116 -18.50 -34.64 -4.65
N VAL A 117 -18.88 -33.96 -5.72
CA VAL A 117 -19.66 -34.55 -6.81
C VAL A 117 -18.91 -35.74 -7.43
N LYS A 118 -19.61 -36.86 -7.60
CA LYS A 118 -19.05 -38.06 -8.24
C LYS A 118 -18.65 -37.74 -9.69
N LYS A 119 -17.36 -37.92 -10.00
CA LYS A 119 -16.81 -37.79 -11.35
C LYS A 119 -17.28 -38.95 -12.24
N LYS A 120 -17.39 -38.71 -13.54
CA LYS A 120 -17.64 -39.75 -14.56
C LYS A 120 -16.44 -40.71 -14.65
N GLU A 121 -16.63 -41.84 -15.35
CA GLU A 121 -15.53 -42.76 -15.67
C GLU A 121 -14.39 -42.07 -16.46
N ASP A 122 -14.72 -41.00 -17.22
CA ASP A 122 -13.77 -40.17 -17.95
C ASP A 122 -13.04 -39.10 -17.09
N GLY A 123 -13.33 -39.03 -15.79
CA GLY A 123 -12.70 -38.09 -14.86
C GLY A 123 -13.27 -36.67 -14.82
N GLU A 124 -14.26 -36.36 -15.67
CA GLU A 124 -14.95 -35.05 -15.68
C GLU A 124 -16.23 -35.03 -14.82
N TYR A 125 -16.63 -33.84 -14.35
CA TYR A 125 -17.88 -33.68 -13.57
C TYR A 125 -19.12 -33.68 -14.47
N PRO A 126 -20.24 -34.27 -14.02
CA PRO A 126 -21.52 -34.22 -14.73
C PRO A 126 -22.11 -32.81 -14.81
N ASP A 127 -22.75 -32.50 -15.94
CA ASP A 127 -23.27 -31.16 -16.26
C ASP A 127 -24.80 -31.11 -16.16
N GLU A 128 -25.31 -30.27 -15.25
CA GLU A 128 -26.76 -30.07 -15.05
C GLU A 128 -27.43 -29.49 -16.31
N ALA A 129 -26.69 -28.69 -17.11
CA ALA A 129 -27.22 -28.07 -18.33
C ALA A 129 -27.47 -29.09 -19.46
N GLN A 130 -26.86 -30.28 -19.37
CA GLN A 130 -27.04 -31.38 -20.33
C GLN A 130 -28.05 -32.43 -19.85
N GLY A 131 -28.71 -32.19 -18.70
CA GLY A 131 -29.74 -33.08 -18.14
C GLY A 131 -29.19 -34.28 -17.37
N GLU A 132 -27.94 -34.24 -16.93
CA GLU A 132 -27.28 -35.33 -16.22
C GLU A 132 -27.53 -35.26 -14.70
N GLU A 133 -27.63 -36.43 -14.04
CA GLU A 133 -27.80 -36.49 -12.58
C GLU A 133 -26.50 -36.11 -11.86
N VAL A 134 -26.51 -34.96 -11.17
CA VAL A 134 -25.41 -34.48 -10.34
C VAL A 134 -25.64 -34.90 -8.89
N ILE A 135 -24.83 -35.85 -8.41
CA ILE A 135 -24.90 -36.36 -7.03
C ILE A 135 -23.66 -35.88 -6.27
N GLY A 136 -23.85 -34.87 -5.42
CA GLY A 136 -22.85 -34.27 -4.52
C GLY A 136 -23.06 -32.76 -4.35
N ASP A 137 -22.24 -32.15 -3.48
CA ASP A 137 -22.44 -30.78 -3.00
C ASP A 137 -21.53 -29.75 -3.69
N TYR A 138 -20.32 -30.13 -4.13
CA TYR A 138 -19.37 -29.22 -4.78
C TYR A 138 -18.50 -29.88 -5.85
N LYS A 139 -17.99 -29.07 -6.78
CA LYS A 139 -17.10 -29.44 -7.89
C LYS A 139 -15.75 -28.73 -7.74
N ILE A 140 -14.65 -29.41 -8.04
CA ILE A 140 -13.29 -28.86 -7.93
C ILE A 140 -12.69 -28.69 -9.33
N ASN A 141 -12.26 -27.48 -9.68
CA ASN A 141 -11.46 -27.24 -10.89
C ASN A 141 -9.99 -27.05 -10.51
N GLU A 142 -9.20 -28.12 -10.59
CA GLU A 142 -7.78 -28.12 -10.25
C GLU A 142 -6.94 -27.20 -11.14
N LYS A 143 -7.25 -27.12 -12.44
CA LYS A 143 -6.51 -26.25 -13.39
C LYS A 143 -6.58 -24.78 -13.03
N ASN A 144 -7.74 -24.33 -12.57
CA ASN A 144 -7.98 -22.92 -12.23
C ASN A 144 -7.94 -22.68 -10.72
N LYS A 145 -7.61 -23.69 -9.89
CA LYS A 145 -7.69 -23.68 -8.43
C LYS A 145 -9.00 -23.02 -7.91
N ASN A 146 -10.14 -23.44 -8.48
CA ASN A 146 -11.47 -22.90 -8.18
C ASN A 146 -12.46 -24.00 -7.73
N ILE A 147 -13.45 -23.63 -6.92
CA ILE A 147 -14.50 -24.53 -6.40
C ILE A 147 -15.86 -23.90 -6.68
N SER A 148 -16.81 -24.71 -7.13
CA SER A 148 -18.21 -24.29 -7.33
C SER A 148 -19.17 -25.23 -6.62
N PHE A 149 -20.26 -24.68 -6.08
CA PHE A 149 -21.31 -25.46 -5.41
C PHE A 149 -22.42 -25.85 -6.37
N THR A 150 -23.02 -27.01 -6.15
CA THR A 150 -24.25 -27.43 -6.83
C THR A 150 -25.48 -26.81 -6.15
N ASN A 151 -26.63 -26.81 -6.82
CA ASN A 151 -27.88 -26.37 -6.21
C ASN A 151 -28.22 -27.20 -4.95
N ALA A 152 -27.93 -28.50 -4.96
CA ALA A 152 -28.09 -29.37 -3.80
C ALA A 152 -27.14 -29.00 -2.65
N GLY A 153 -25.88 -28.69 -2.97
CA GLY A 153 -24.88 -28.23 -2.01
C GLY A 153 -25.25 -26.92 -1.34
N MET A 154 -25.74 -25.93 -2.10
CA MET A 154 -26.21 -24.65 -1.54
C MET A 154 -27.38 -24.85 -0.55
N ASN A 155 -28.38 -25.67 -0.92
CA ASN A 155 -29.50 -26.00 -0.04
C ASN A 155 -29.05 -26.73 1.24
N LYS A 156 -28.00 -27.55 1.15
CA LYS A 156 -27.43 -28.27 2.31
C LYS A 156 -26.69 -27.30 3.24
N ILE A 157 -25.89 -26.40 2.69
CA ILE A 157 -25.21 -25.33 3.44
C ILE A 157 -26.23 -24.48 4.20
N GLU A 158 -27.31 -24.04 3.53
CA GLU A 158 -28.38 -23.26 4.15
C GLU A 158 -29.00 -23.99 5.36
N LYS A 159 -29.39 -25.26 5.20
CA LYS A 159 -29.95 -26.06 6.29
C LYS A 159 -29.00 -26.23 7.47
N ILE A 160 -27.70 -26.41 7.18
CA ILE A 160 -26.67 -26.56 8.22
C ILE A 160 -26.52 -25.27 9.02
N LEU A 161 -26.42 -24.14 8.32
CA LEU A 161 -26.28 -22.82 8.93
C LEU A 161 -27.51 -22.44 9.77
N GLN A 162 -28.72 -22.71 9.26
CA GLN A 162 -29.97 -22.50 10.01
C GLN A 162 -30.04 -23.39 11.27
N LYS A 163 -29.66 -24.67 11.16
CA LYS A 163 -29.69 -25.61 12.30
C LYS A 163 -28.78 -25.18 13.45
N ARG A 164 -27.65 -24.53 13.15
CA ARG A 164 -26.72 -23.98 14.16
C ARG A 164 -27.05 -22.54 14.59
N GLY A 165 -28.07 -21.92 13.98
CA GLY A 165 -28.45 -20.54 14.27
C GLY A 165 -27.45 -19.49 13.78
N LEU A 166 -26.62 -19.84 12.79
CA LEU A 166 -25.61 -18.93 12.20
C LEU A 166 -26.21 -17.96 11.17
N ILE A 167 -27.33 -18.33 10.56
CA ILE A 167 -28.11 -17.47 9.66
C ILE A 167 -29.59 -17.45 10.07
N LYS A 168 -30.27 -16.36 9.75
CA LYS A 168 -31.73 -16.24 9.79
C LYS A 168 -32.21 -15.94 8.37
N GLY A 169 -33.22 -16.64 7.89
CA GLY A 169 -33.68 -16.50 6.50
C GLY A 169 -32.92 -17.39 5.52
N SER A 170 -32.88 -16.96 4.26
CA SER A 170 -32.29 -17.68 3.15
C SER A 170 -30.77 -17.45 3.06
N LEU A 171 -30.04 -18.42 2.49
CA LEU A 171 -28.62 -18.25 2.18
C LEU A 171 -28.37 -17.16 1.12
N PHE A 172 -29.39 -16.85 0.31
CA PHE A 172 -29.33 -15.86 -0.76
C PHE A 172 -29.69 -14.44 -0.32
N ASP A 173 -30.01 -14.23 0.96
CA ASP A 173 -30.22 -12.89 1.52
C ASP A 173 -28.88 -12.14 1.60
N GLU A 174 -28.88 -10.82 1.36
CA GLU A 174 -27.65 -10.01 1.30
C GLU A 174 -26.78 -10.15 2.56
N GLU A 175 -27.40 -10.25 3.74
CA GLU A 175 -26.70 -10.42 5.02
C GLU A 175 -26.00 -11.79 5.18
N ASN A 176 -26.47 -12.82 4.47
CA ASN A 176 -25.98 -14.20 4.61
C ASN A 176 -25.06 -14.64 3.46
N PHE A 177 -24.98 -13.85 2.38
CA PHE A 177 -24.24 -14.19 1.17
C PHE A 177 -22.74 -14.42 1.43
N GLU A 178 -22.16 -13.75 2.44
CA GLU A 178 -20.77 -13.94 2.85
C GLU A 178 -20.43 -15.38 3.26
N TYR A 179 -21.40 -16.16 3.78
CA TYR A 179 -21.14 -17.55 4.14
C TYR A 179 -20.79 -18.40 2.92
N ILE A 180 -21.35 -18.11 1.74
CA ILE A 180 -20.97 -18.80 0.50
C ILE A 180 -19.48 -18.57 0.22
N HIS A 181 -19.01 -17.34 0.41
CA HIS A 181 -17.62 -16.99 0.25
C HIS A 181 -16.73 -17.74 1.27
N TYR A 182 -17.08 -17.76 2.56
CA TYR A 182 -16.32 -18.50 3.57
C TYR A 182 -16.25 -20.00 3.27
N PHE A 183 -17.36 -20.64 2.88
CA PHE A 183 -17.37 -22.06 2.49
C PHE A 183 -16.50 -22.32 1.26
N THR A 184 -16.53 -21.39 0.28
CA THR A 184 -15.67 -21.48 -0.92
C THR A 184 -14.20 -21.45 -0.54
N GLN A 185 -13.76 -20.46 0.25
CA GLN A 185 -12.36 -20.31 0.62
C GLN A 185 -11.88 -21.43 1.54
N ALA A 186 -12.73 -21.89 2.46
CA ALA A 186 -12.41 -23.00 3.36
C ALA A 186 -12.22 -24.31 2.58
N LEU A 187 -13.10 -24.63 1.61
CA LEU A 187 -12.90 -25.78 0.72
C LEU A 187 -11.64 -25.63 -0.14
N ARG A 188 -11.34 -24.42 -0.66
CA ARG A 188 -10.12 -24.18 -1.43
C ARG A 188 -8.88 -24.45 -0.59
N ALA A 189 -8.83 -23.91 0.63
CA ALA A 189 -7.73 -24.12 1.57
C ALA A 189 -7.51 -25.61 1.90
N HIS A 190 -8.57 -26.40 2.03
CA HIS A 190 -8.48 -27.84 2.33
C HIS A 190 -8.09 -28.71 1.14
N LYS A 191 -8.68 -28.45 -0.03
CA LYS A 191 -8.58 -29.35 -1.20
C LYS A 191 -7.50 -28.95 -2.20
N LEU A 192 -7.19 -27.67 -2.33
CA LEU A 192 -6.32 -27.14 -3.39
C LEU A 192 -4.98 -26.61 -2.88
N PHE A 193 -4.83 -26.39 -1.58
CA PHE A 193 -3.61 -25.85 -0.97
C PHE A 193 -3.05 -26.82 0.07
N HIS A 194 -1.82 -27.28 -0.17
CA HIS A 194 -1.16 -28.30 0.63
C HIS A 194 0.02 -27.71 1.41
N ILE A 195 0.15 -28.15 2.66
CA ILE A 195 1.29 -27.83 3.51
C ILE A 195 2.58 -28.42 2.91
N ASP A 196 3.69 -27.71 3.06
CA ASP A 196 5.02 -28.01 2.50
C ASP A 196 5.13 -27.97 0.95
N VAL A 197 4.04 -27.60 0.26
CA VAL A 197 4.03 -27.40 -1.20
C VAL A 197 3.65 -25.96 -1.55
N ASP A 198 2.46 -25.53 -1.14
CA ASP A 198 1.96 -24.18 -1.42
C ASP A 198 2.30 -23.20 -0.28
N TYR A 199 2.38 -23.69 0.96
CA TYR A 199 2.72 -22.90 2.14
C TYR A 199 3.36 -23.76 3.23
N VAL A 200 4.04 -23.12 4.17
CA VAL A 200 4.58 -23.73 5.39
C VAL A 200 4.09 -22.96 6.62
N VAL A 201 4.01 -23.64 7.76
CA VAL A 201 3.68 -23.01 9.05
C VAL A 201 4.96 -22.85 9.85
N GLN A 202 5.33 -21.61 10.18
CA GLN A 202 6.49 -21.27 11.01
C GLN A 202 6.14 -20.14 11.97
N ASP A 203 6.58 -20.23 13.23
CA ASP A 203 6.32 -19.23 14.28
C ASP A 203 4.82 -18.88 14.46
N ASP A 204 3.94 -19.88 14.41
CA ASP A 204 2.48 -19.72 14.42
C ASP A 204 1.97 -18.78 13.31
N GLN A 205 2.63 -18.76 12.15
CA GLN A 205 2.21 -18.00 10.97
C GLN A 205 2.30 -18.85 9.70
N VAL A 206 1.33 -18.65 8.80
CA VAL A 206 1.33 -19.24 7.46
C VAL A 206 2.25 -18.42 6.56
N GLN A 207 3.25 -19.07 5.97
CA GLN A 207 4.18 -18.46 5.02
C GLN A 207 4.08 -19.15 3.67
N ILE A 208 3.90 -18.36 2.61
CA ILE A 208 3.70 -18.86 1.24
C ILE A 208 5.03 -19.41 0.70
N VAL A 209 4.98 -20.56 0.05
CA VAL A 209 6.12 -21.13 -0.70
C VAL A 209 5.92 -20.83 -2.18
N ASP A 210 6.98 -20.34 -2.82
CA ASP A 210 6.99 -20.16 -4.27
C ASP A 210 7.05 -21.53 -4.98
N GLU A 211 6.03 -21.84 -5.77
CA GLU A 211 5.89 -23.10 -6.52
C GLU A 211 7.09 -23.40 -7.44
N PHE A 212 7.79 -22.37 -7.94
CA PHE A 212 8.90 -22.55 -8.88
C PHE A 212 10.26 -22.67 -8.20
N THR A 213 10.45 -21.97 -7.08
CA THR A 213 11.78 -21.86 -6.43
C THR A 213 11.87 -22.59 -5.09
N GLY A 214 10.74 -23.01 -4.52
CA GLY A 214 10.66 -23.62 -3.19
C GLY A 214 11.05 -22.66 -2.06
N ARG A 215 11.16 -21.35 -2.33
CA ARG A 215 11.55 -20.34 -1.35
C ARG A 215 10.34 -19.86 -0.56
N ILE A 216 10.57 -19.59 0.72
CA ILE A 216 9.57 -19.02 1.61
C ILE A 216 9.47 -17.51 1.38
N LEU A 217 8.26 -17.02 1.06
CA LEU A 217 7.96 -15.63 0.79
C LEU A 217 7.42 -14.95 2.06
N HIS A 218 8.31 -14.38 2.86
CA HIS A 218 7.94 -13.66 4.08
C HIS A 218 7.09 -12.42 3.79
N GLY A 219 6.06 -12.19 4.63
CA GLY A 219 5.21 -11.00 4.58
C GLY A 219 4.16 -10.97 3.47
N ARG A 220 4.08 -12.01 2.63
CA ARG A 220 3.02 -12.16 1.62
C ARG A 220 1.85 -12.97 2.16
N ARG A 221 0.64 -12.57 1.78
CA ARG A 221 -0.62 -13.25 2.15
C ARG A 221 -1.43 -13.56 0.91
N TYR A 222 -2.23 -14.62 0.96
CA TYR A 222 -3.23 -14.88 -0.06
C TYR A 222 -4.39 -13.89 0.11
N SER A 223 -4.89 -13.37 -1.01
CA SER A 223 -6.02 -12.44 -1.04
C SER A 223 -7.37 -13.15 -0.84
N ASP A 224 -8.45 -12.38 -0.76
CA ASP A 224 -9.83 -12.91 -0.88
C ASP A 224 -10.22 -13.91 0.23
N GLY A 225 -9.73 -13.71 1.46
CA GLY A 225 -10.07 -14.56 2.61
C GLY A 225 -9.37 -15.93 2.64
N LEU A 226 -8.61 -16.30 1.60
CA LEU A 226 -7.97 -17.61 1.50
C LEU A 226 -6.86 -17.80 2.55
N HIS A 227 -6.11 -16.75 2.88
CA HIS A 227 -5.05 -16.85 3.90
C HIS A 227 -5.65 -17.13 5.27
N GLN A 228 -6.76 -16.47 5.61
CA GLN A 228 -7.51 -16.69 6.84
C GLN A 228 -8.11 -18.10 6.88
N ALA A 229 -8.60 -18.61 5.75
CA ALA A 229 -9.09 -19.98 5.65
C ALA A 229 -7.97 -21.02 5.87
N ILE A 230 -6.75 -20.76 5.39
CA ILE A 230 -5.58 -21.63 5.67
C ILE A 230 -5.17 -21.53 7.14
N GLU A 231 -5.14 -20.32 7.72
CA GLU A 231 -4.89 -20.12 9.15
C GLU A 231 -5.95 -20.87 10.01
N ALA A 232 -7.22 -20.87 9.59
CA ALA A 232 -8.31 -21.61 10.23
C ALA A 232 -8.09 -23.13 10.16
N LYS A 233 -7.79 -23.64 8.96
CA LYS A 233 -7.49 -25.05 8.67
C LYS A 233 -6.37 -25.59 9.56
N GLU A 234 -5.28 -24.82 9.68
CA GLU A 234 -4.11 -25.18 10.49
C GLU A 234 -4.29 -24.87 11.99
N ARG A 235 -5.47 -24.36 12.38
CA ARG A 235 -5.84 -24.01 13.77
C ARG A 235 -4.92 -22.96 14.40
N ILE A 236 -4.40 -22.07 13.58
CA ILE A 236 -3.56 -20.95 13.98
C ILE A 236 -4.46 -19.75 14.29
N LYS A 237 -3.98 -18.83 15.12
CA LYS A 237 -4.69 -17.57 15.34
C LYS A 237 -4.78 -16.80 14.02
N ILE A 238 -5.97 -16.80 13.43
CA ILE A 238 -6.27 -16.06 12.21
C ILE A 238 -6.02 -14.57 12.46
N ALA A 239 -5.28 -13.95 11.56
CA ALA A 239 -5.10 -12.51 11.61
C ALA A 239 -6.39 -11.84 11.11
N GLN A 240 -6.86 -10.84 11.86
CA GLN A 240 -8.05 -10.07 11.48
C GLN A 240 -7.94 -9.59 10.03
N ARG A 241 -9.05 -9.68 9.30
CA ARG A 241 -9.13 -9.16 7.94
C ARG A 241 -8.79 -7.67 7.99
N ASN A 242 -7.95 -7.24 7.07
CA ASN A 242 -7.68 -5.83 6.89
C ASN A 242 -8.76 -5.26 5.97
N ARG A 243 -9.47 -4.24 6.44
CA ARG A 243 -10.45 -3.47 5.67
C ARG A 243 -9.79 -2.21 5.14
N THR A 244 -10.09 -1.81 3.90
CA THR A 244 -9.62 -0.53 3.35
C THR A 244 -10.35 0.62 4.06
N LEU A 245 -9.62 1.42 4.84
CA LEU A 245 -10.18 2.57 5.55
C LEU A 245 -10.26 3.82 4.69
N ALA A 246 -9.20 4.06 3.93
CA ALA A 246 -9.08 5.22 3.07
C ALA A 246 -8.19 4.88 1.89
N THR A 247 -8.53 5.40 0.72
CA THR A 247 -7.75 5.17 -0.51
C THR A 247 -7.73 6.42 -1.37
N ILE A 248 -6.62 6.67 -2.06
CA ILE A 248 -6.52 7.70 -3.12
C ILE A 248 -5.45 7.29 -4.13
N THR A 249 -5.70 7.52 -5.42
CA THR A 249 -4.67 7.38 -6.45
C THR A 249 -3.72 8.58 -6.44
N PHE A 250 -2.46 8.39 -6.85
CA PHE A 250 -1.52 9.51 -6.99
C PHE A 250 -2.05 10.56 -7.96
N GLN A 251 -2.66 10.12 -9.06
CA GLN A 251 -3.32 10.98 -10.04
C GLN A 251 -4.27 11.96 -9.36
N ASN A 252 -5.25 11.44 -8.61
CA ASN A 252 -6.25 12.28 -7.96
C ASN A 252 -5.70 13.07 -6.78
N TYR A 253 -4.70 12.55 -6.06
CA TYR A 253 -4.01 13.29 -5.01
C TYR A 253 -3.32 14.56 -5.57
N PHE A 254 -2.52 14.42 -6.62
CA PHE A 254 -1.80 15.55 -7.22
C PHE A 254 -2.72 16.54 -7.92
N ARG A 255 -3.89 16.11 -8.41
CA ARG A 255 -4.97 16.98 -8.93
C ARG A 255 -5.65 17.84 -7.85
N LEU A 256 -5.40 17.60 -6.56
CA LEU A 256 -5.89 18.48 -5.49
C LEU A 256 -5.14 19.81 -5.42
N TYR A 257 -3.92 19.87 -5.95
CA TYR A 257 -3.11 21.08 -5.91
C TYR A 257 -3.64 22.14 -6.87
N GLU A 258 -3.77 23.39 -6.42
CA GLU A 258 -4.17 24.52 -7.28
C GLU A 258 -3.20 24.70 -8.46
N LYS A 259 -1.90 24.48 -8.21
CA LYS A 259 -0.86 24.47 -9.23
C LYS A 259 0.05 23.25 -9.08
N ILE A 260 0.34 22.60 -10.19
CA ILE A 260 1.29 21.50 -10.28
C ILE A 260 2.36 21.83 -11.33
N SER A 261 3.59 21.45 -11.02
CA SER A 261 4.71 21.49 -11.93
C SER A 261 5.65 20.32 -11.60
N GLY A 262 6.56 20.00 -12.50
CA GLY A 262 7.60 19.02 -12.19
C GLY A 262 8.77 19.10 -13.13
N MET A 263 9.78 18.31 -12.80
CA MET A 263 11.03 18.26 -13.53
C MET A 263 11.50 16.82 -13.68
N THR A 264 12.07 16.51 -14.83
CA THR A 264 12.71 15.23 -15.12
C THR A 264 13.53 15.36 -16.41
N GLY A 265 14.49 14.47 -16.61
CA GLY A 265 15.25 14.41 -17.86
C GLY A 265 14.50 13.74 -19.02
N THR A 266 13.35 13.09 -18.75
CA THR A 266 12.76 12.14 -19.71
C THR A 266 11.24 12.23 -19.85
N ALA A 267 10.63 13.40 -19.66
CA ALA A 267 9.16 13.59 -19.73
C ALA A 267 8.57 13.59 -21.14
N ASP A 268 9.37 13.85 -22.19
CA ASP A 268 8.88 14.12 -23.55
C ASP A 268 8.04 12.97 -24.14
N THR A 269 8.40 11.72 -23.83
CA THR A 269 7.66 10.54 -24.31
C THR A 269 6.24 10.47 -23.75
N GLU A 270 6.04 10.95 -22.52
CA GLU A 270 4.77 10.89 -21.79
C GLU A 270 3.98 12.20 -21.86
N ALA A 271 4.38 13.15 -22.72
CA ALA A 271 3.74 14.47 -22.81
C ALA A 271 2.23 14.38 -23.04
N VAL A 272 1.77 13.40 -23.82
CA VAL A 272 0.33 13.17 -24.06
C VAL A 272 -0.38 12.69 -22.80
N GLU A 273 0.25 11.83 -21.99
CA GLU A 273 -0.31 11.35 -20.72
C GLU A 273 -0.36 12.49 -19.69
N PHE A 274 0.72 13.27 -19.57
CA PHE A 274 0.77 14.44 -18.68
C PHE A 274 -0.31 15.47 -19.00
N ASN A 275 -0.51 15.80 -20.28
CA ASN A 275 -1.54 16.74 -20.69
C ASN A 275 -2.95 16.17 -20.42
N LYS A 276 -3.22 14.90 -20.76
CA LYS A 276 -4.54 14.30 -20.58
C LYS A 276 -4.95 14.10 -19.13
N ILE A 277 -4.03 13.69 -18.26
CA ILE A 277 -4.35 13.34 -16.87
C ILE A 277 -4.20 14.55 -15.93
N TYR A 278 -3.14 15.33 -16.10
CA TYR A 278 -2.74 16.39 -15.17
C TYR A 278 -2.86 17.80 -15.75
N ASN A 279 -3.25 17.94 -17.02
CA ASN A 279 -3.23 19.22 -17.75
C ASN A 279 -1.85 19.88 -17.69
N LEU A 280 -0.80 19.07 -17.81
CA LEU A 280 0.59 19.49 -17.78
C LEU A 280 1.20 19.45 -19.18
N ASP A 281 1.74 20.59 -19.61
CA ASP A 281 2.53 20.68 -20.83
C ASP A 281 4.00 20.33 -20.56
N VAL A 282 4.62 19.61 -21.48
CA VAL A 282 6.03 19.25 -21.40
C VAL A 282 6.85 20.18 -22.30
N VAL A 283 7.83 20.84 -21.69
CA VAL A 283 8.76 21.73 -22.39
C VAL A 283 10.17 21.16 -22.30
N VAL A 284 10.76 20.84 -23.46
CA VAL A 284 12.15 20.37 -23.54
C VAL A 284 13.10 21.55 -23.41
N ILE A 285 13.73 21.70 -22.25
CA ILE A 285 14.72 22.75 -22.00
C ILE A 285 16.05 22.39 -22.68
N PRO A 286 16.65 23.29 -23.49
CA PRO A 286 17.96 23.06 -24.09
C PRO A 286 19.03 22.76 -23.04
N THR A 287 19.95 21.86 -23.36
CA THR A 287 21.08 21.55 -22.50
C THR A 287 22.07 22.73 -22.42
N ASN A 288 22.71 22.90 -21.26
CA ASN A 288 23.73 23.94 -21.06
C ASN A 288 24.92 23.78 -22.03
N LEU A 289 25.31 22.54 -22.31
CA LEU A 289 26.35 22.18 -23.27
C LEU A 289 25.84 21.07 -24.21
N PRO A 290 26.30 21.05 -25.48
CA PRO A 290 25.93 19.99 -26.42
C PRO A 290 26.29 18.61 -25.90
N VAL A 291 25.41 17.64 -26.09
CA VAL A 291 25.63 16.26 -25.65
C VAL A 291 26.70 15.61 -26.55
N ALA A 292 27.81 15.18 -25.95
CA ALA A 292 28.91 14.50 -26.64
C ALA A 292 28.91 12.98 -26.44
N ARG A 293 27.87 12.43 -25.82
CA ARG A 293 27.71 10.99 -25.57
C ARG A 293 27.48 10.25 -26.89
N ILE A 294 28.16 9.11 -27.05
CA ILE A 294 27.97 8.18 -28.16
C ILE A 294 27.06 7.05 -27.67
N ASP A 295 25.85 7.00 -28.20
CA ASP A 295 24.90 5.92 -27.95
C ASP A 295 25.07 4.84 -29.03
N GLU A 296 25.64 3.69 -28.67
CA GLU A 296 25.89 2.57 -29.58
C GLU A 296 24.63 1.74 -29.81
N ASP A 297 24.59 1.04 -30.94
CA ASP A 297 23.52 0.09 -31.26
C ASP A 297 23.50 -1.09 -30.27
N ASP A 298 22.30 -1.64 -30.10
CA ASP A 298 22.08 -2.80 -29.26
C ASP A 298 22.78 -4.04 -29.83
N VAL A 299 23.31 -4.87 -28.93
CA VAL A 299 23.90 -6.15 -29.27
C VAL A 299 22.98 -7.25 -28.78
N VAL A 300 22.45 -8.06 -29.70
CA VAL A 300 21.47 -9.08 -29.39
C VAL A 300 22.09 -10.48 -29.49
N TYR A 301 21.83 -11.31 -28.50
CA TYR A 301 22.31 -12.69 -28.39
C TYR A 301 21.15 -13.68 -28.37
N LEU A 302 21.41 -14.91 -28.81
CA LEU A 302 20.40 -15.96 -28.79
C LEU A 302 20.06 -16.40 -27.36
N ASN A 303 21.09 -16.58 -26.53
CA ASN A 303 20.98 -17.13 -25.18
C ASN A 303 21.47 -16.13 -24.13
N GLU A 304 20.87 -16.19 -22.94
CA GLU A 304 21.23 -15.29 -21.83
C GLU A 304 22.69 -15.49 -21.36
N LYS A 305 23.20 -16.71 -21.45
CA LYS A 305 24.59 -17.03 -21.07
C LYS A 305 25.60 -16.29 -21.95
N GLU A 306 25.43 -16.36 -23.27
CA GLU A 306 26.30 -15.70 -24.25
C GLU A 306 26.27 -14.18 -24.08
N LYS A 307 25.08 -13.61 -23.83
CA LYS A 307 24.91 -12.19 -23.49
C LYS A 307 25.79 -11.79 -22.31
N PHE A 308 25.71 -12.53 -21.20
CA PHE A 308 26.45 -12.18 -19.98
C PHE A 308 27.96 -12.38 -20.12
N ASP A 309 28.39 -13.42 -20.84
CA ASP A 309 29.81 -13.65 -21.11
C ASP A 309 30.39 -12.49 -21.94
N ALA A 310 29.72 -12.10 -23.03
CA ALA A 310 30.13 -10.97 -23.86
C ALA A 310 30.08 -9.61 -23.14
N LEU A 311 29.06 -9.41 -22.30
CA LEU A 311 28.97 -8.21 -21.46
C LEU A 311 30.16 -8.14 -20.48
N CYS A 312 30.55 -9.25 -19.88
CA CYS A 312 31.70 -9.28 -18.98
C CYS A 312 33.02 -9.07 -19.73
N ASP A 313 33.16 -9.57 -20.96
CA ASP A 313 34.31 -9.31 -21.84
C ASP A 313 34.44 -7.81 -22.12
N GLU A 314 33.34 -7.13 -22.46
CA GLU A 314 33.31 -5.69 -22.73
C GLU A 314 33.69 -4.87 -21.48
N ILE A 315 33.17 -5.25 -20.31
CA ILE A 315 33.54 -4.62 -19.02
C ILE A 315 35.03 -4.82 -18.74
N GLU A 316 35.57 -6.00 -18.99
CA GLU A 316 36.98 -6.30 -18.76
C GLU A 316 37.90 -5.44 -19.65
N VAL A 317 37.52 -5.23 -20.91
CA VAL A 317 38.25 -4.35 -21.84
C VAL A 317 38.22 -2.89 -21.35
N ALA A 318 37.06 -2.39 -20.92
CA ALA A 318 36.92 -1.03 -20.37
C ALA A 318 37.70 -0.87 -19.05
N TYR A 319 37.63 -1.85 -18.16
CA TYR A 319 38.32 -1.89 -16.89
C TYR A 319 39.85 -1.86 -17.07
N LYS A 320 40.40 -2.67 -18.00
CA LYS A 320 41.83 -2.67 -18.32
C LYS A 320 42.33 -1.33 -18.88
N LYS A 321 41.47 -0.60 -19.60
CA LYS A 321 41.76 0.78 -20.05
C LYS A 321 41.68 1.80 -18.91
N GLY A 322 41.05 1.46 -17.79
CA GLY A 322 40.78 2.35 -16.66
C GLY A 322 39.51 3.20 -16.83
N GLN A 323 38.67 2.91 -17.82
CA GLN A 323 37.41 3.63 -18.05
C GLN A 323 36.38 3.24 -16.97
N PRO A 324 35.69 4.19 -16.32
CA PRO A 324 34.62 3.88 -15.38
C PRO A 324 33.41 3.27 -16.09
N VAL A 325 32.81 2.25 -15.48
CA VAL A 325 31.67 1.51 -16.03
C VAL A 325 30.50 1.47 -15.05
N LEU A 326 29.31 1.81 -15.54
CA LEU A 326 28.04 1.62 -14.83
C LEU A 326 27.21 0.56 -15.56
N VAL A 327 26.91 -0.54 -14.88
CA VAL A 327 26.10 -1.65 -15.40
C VAL A 327 24.70 -1.58 -14.82
N GLY A 328 23.69 -1.34 -15.66
CA GLY A 328 22.29 -1.31 -15.28
C GLY A 328 21.61 -2.65 -15.51
N THR A 329 21.05 -3.25 -14.46
CA THR A 329 20.28 -4.51 -14.50
C THR A 329 18.83 -4.28 -14.10
N VAL A 330 17.92 -5.16 -14.52
CA VAL A 330 16.48 -5.03 -14.18
C VAL A 330 16.10 -5.68 -12.85
N SER A 331 16.90 -6.63 -12.35
CA SER A 331 16.60 -7.39 -11.11
C SER A 331 17.84 -7.63 -10.25
N ILE A 332 17.63 -7.82 -8.94
CA ILE A 332 18.69 -8.13 -7.97
C ILE A 332 19.38 -9.45 -8.34
N GLU A 333 18.62 -10.46 -8.75
CA GLU A 333 19.17 -11.76 -9.18
C GLU A 333 20.17 -11.59 -10.33
N LYS A 334 19.85 -10.77 -11.33
CA LYS A 334 20.74 -10.49 -12.46
C LYS A 334 21.97 -9.69 -12.03
N SER A 335 21.82 -8.74 -11.10
CA SER A 335 22.97 -8.06 -10.48
C SER A 335 23.93 -9.02 -9.78
N GLU A 336 23.41 -9.94 -8.97
CA GLU A 336 24.23 -10.95 -8.28
C GLU A 336 24.89 -11.91 -9.28
N LYS A 337 24.20 -12.28 -10.36
CA LYS A 337 24.74 -13.11 -11.45
C LYS A 337 25.92 -12.42 -12.16
N VAL A 338 25.77 -11.14 -12.53
CA VAL A 338 26.86 -10.35 -13.14
C VAL A 338 28.01 -10.16 -12.15
N SER A 339 27.71 -9.86 -10.89
CA SER A 339 28.70 -9.75 -9.80
C SER A 339 29.55 -11.02 -9.65
N ALA A 340 28.90 -12.20 -9.65
CA ALA A 340 29.58 -13.48 -9.58
C ALA A 340 30.51 -13.73 -10.80
N LEU A 341 30.09 -13.34 -12.00
CA LEU A 341 30.90 -13.46 -13.21
C LEU A 341 32.11 -12.51 -13.21
N LEU A 342 31.93 -11.26 -12.78
CA LEU A 342 33.02 -10.29 -12.65
C LEU A 342 34.03 -10.68 -11.56
N THR A 343 33.54 -11.25 -10.45
CA THR A 343 34.39 -11.78 -9.37
C THR A 343 35.31 -12.89 -9.88
N ARG A 344 34.79 -13.82 -10.70
CA ARG A 344 35.60 -14.90 -11.32
C ARG A 344 36.69 -14.36 -12.25
N ARG A 345 36.47 -13.19 -12.86
CA ARG A 345 37.43 -12.50 -13.73
C ARG A 345 38.39 -11.58 -12.96
N GLY A 346 38.27 -11.49 -11.63
CA GLY A 346 39.14 -10.66 -10.80
C GLY A 346 38.87 -9.15 -10.88
N ILE A 347 37.70 -8.74 -11.37
CA ILE A 347 37.32 -7.34 -11.52
C ILE A 347 36.66 -6.87 -10.22
N ARG A 348 37.25 -5.86 -9.58
CA ARG A 348 36.64 -5.21 -8.40
C ARG A 348 35.46 -4.37 -8.83
N HIS A 349 34.32 -4.58 -8.18
CA HIS A 349 33.08 -3.88 -8.48
C HIS A 349 32.24 -3.69 -7.22
N GLU A 350 31.29 -2.76 -7.28
CA GLU A 350 30.31 -2.49 -6.23
C GLU A 350 28.90 -2.78 -6.75
N VAL A 351 28.03 -3.33 -5.90
CA VAL A 351 26.64 -3.69 -6.26
C VAL A 351 25.65 -2.84 -5.46
N LEU A 352 24.65 -2.28 -6.15
CA LEU A 352 23.64 -1.40 -5.59
C LEU A 352 22.26 -2.02 -5.81
N ASN A 353 21.60 -2.39 -4.72
CA ASN A 353 20.35 -3.16 -4.71
C ASN A 353 19.12 -2.33 -4.25
N ALA A 354 19.22 -0.99 -4.23
CA ALA A 354 18.17 -0.06 -3.77
C ALA A 354 17.67 -0.27 -2.32
N LYS A 355 18.50 -0.86 -1.45
CA LYS A 355 18.16 -1.14 -0.04
C LYS A 355 18.63 -0.05 0.92
N ASN A 356 19.77 0.58 0.64
CA ASN A 356 20.35 1.58 1.53
C ASN A 356 20.79 2.80 0.73
N HIS A 357 19.85 3.74 0.55
CA HIS A 357 20.07 4.92 -0.27
C HIS A 357 21.25 5.78 0.16
N ALA A 358 21.51 5.91 1.47
CA ALA A 358 22.62 6.72 1.97
C ALA A 358 23.97 6.09 1.60
N ARG A 359 24.13 4.77 1.81
CA ARG A 359 25.37 4.06 1.42
C ARG A 359 25.54 4.00 -0.09
N GLU A 360 24.45 3.78 -0.82
CA GLU A 360 24.45 3.72 -2.29
C GLU A 360 24.86 5.06 -2.91
N ALA A 361 24.38 6.19 -2.35
CA ALA A 361 24.78 7.51 -2.80
C ALA A 361 26.29 7.75 -2.65
N VAL A 362 26.92 7.22 -1.60
CA VAL A 362 28.38 7.29 -1.41
C VAL A 362 29.12 6.52 -2.50
N ILE A 363 28.64 5.32 -2.83
CA ILE A 363 29.25 4.48 -3.86
C ILE A 363 29.09 5.14 -5.24
N ILE A 364 27.90 5.62 -5.57
CA ILE A 364 27.58 6.28 -6.84
C ILE A 364 28.39 7.56 -7.03
N ALA A 365 28.61 8.33 -5.96
CA ALA A 365 29.43 9.54 -6.02
C ALA A 365 30.89 9.24 -6.45
N GLU A 366 31.37 8.01 -6.25
CA GLU A 366 32.70 7.55 -6.67
C GLU A 366 32.68 6.70 -7.95
N ALA A 367 31.51 6.41 -8.52
CA ALA A 367 31.38 5.54 -9.70
C ALA A 367 32.04 6.11 -10.97
N GLY A 368 32.32 7.42 -11.01
CA GLY A 368 33.03 8.09 -12.10
C GLY A 368 34.56 8.08 -11.97
N ALA A 369 35.12 7.48 -10.91
CA ALA A 369 36.56 7.38 -10.71
C ALA A 369 37.21 6.37 -11.66
N LYS A 370 38.50 6.55 -11.97
CA LYS A 370 39.25 5.67 -12.87
C LYS A 370 39.17 4.21 -12.41
N GLY A 371 38.78 3.33 -13.33
CA GLY A 371 38.64 1.90 -13.09
C GLY A 371 37.51 1.51 -12.14
N ALA A 372 36.58 2.41 -11.81
CA ALA A 372 35.41 2.06 -11.02
C ALA A 372 34.42 1.25 -11.86
N VAL A 373 33.94 0.12 -11.32
CA VAL A 373 32.86 -0.68 -11.93
C VAL A 373 31.73 -0.76 -10.93
N THR A 374 30.55 -0.27 -11.32
CA THR A 374 29.38 -0.21 -10.44
C THR A 374 28.22 -0.93 -11.12
N ILE A 375 27.59 -1.86 -10.42
CA ILE A 375 26.37 -2.56 -10.86
C ILE A 375 25.20 -1.94 -10.11
N ALA A 376 24.19 -1.48 -10.84
CA ALA A 376 22.97 -0.88 -10.30
C ALA A 376 21.74 -1.67 -10.76
N THR A 377 20.90 -2.06 -9.80
CA THR A 377 19.57 -2.59 -10.09
C THR A 377 18.59 -1.44 -10.33
N ASN A 378 17.99 -1.39 -11.52
CA ASN A 378 16.91 -0.48 -11.90
C ASN A 378 17.17 0.99 -11.46
N MET A 379 16.51 1.45 -10.40
CA MET A 379 16.62 2.82 -9.87
C MET A 379 17.71 3.03 -8.81
N ALA A 380 18.57 2.05 -8.54
CA ALA A 380 19.61 2.18 -7.52
C ALA A 380 20.57 3.33 -7.85
N GLY A 381 20.88 4.18 -6.86
CA GLY A 381 21.74 5.34 -7.08
C GLY A 381 21.07 6.57 -7.71
N ARG A 382 19.73 6.57 -7.82
CA ARG A 382 18.98 7.73 -8.33
C ARG A 382 19.19 8.99 -7.48
N GLY A 383 19.08 10.15 -8.12
CA GLY A 383 19.23 11.46 -7.47
C GLY A 383 20.68 11.84 -7.15
N THR A 384 21.67 10.96 -7.33
CA THR A 384 23.10 11.29 -7.14
C THR A 384 23.79 11.41 -8.50
N ASP A 385 24.58 12.47 -8.65
CA ASP A 385 25.35 12.76 -9.86
C ASP A 385 26.66 11.98 -9.91
N ILE A 386 26.98 11.40 -11.08
CA ILE A 386 28.23 10.68 -11.33
C ILE A 386 29.19 11.64 -12.04
N LYS A 387 30.03 12.31 -11.25
CA LYS A 387 31.07 13.20 -11.78
C LYS A 387 32.27 12.37 -12.23
N LEU A 388 32.79 12.64 -13.44
CA LEU A 388 34.04 12.01 -13.90
C LEU A 388 35.19 12.35 -12.94
N GLY A 389 36.04 11.38 -12.63
CA GLY A 389 37.10 11.51 -11.61
C GLY A 389 36.63 11.31 -10.16
N GLY A 390 35.33 11.08 -9.93
CA GLY A 390 34.71 10.96 -8.60
C GLY A 390 34.18 12.30 -8.07
N ASN A 391 33.58 12.32 -6.88
CA ASN A 391 32.96 13.52 -6.33
C ASN A 391 33.89 14.27 -5.33
N PRO A 392 34.43 15.45 -5.70
CA PRO A 392 35.38 16.18 -4.84
C PRO A 392 34.72 16.70 -3.56
N GLU A 393 33.44 17.08 -3.60
CA GLU A 393 32.71 17.56 -2.41
C GLU A 393 32.53 16.44 -1.39
N HIS A 394 32.24 15.23 -1.88
CA HIS A 394 32.10 14.05 -1.03
C HIS A 394 33.43 13.66 -0.38
N ARG A 395 34.51 13.58 -1.15
CA ARG A 395 35.86 13.31 -0.63
C ARG A 395 36.30 14.37 0.38
N ALA A 396 36.03 15.64 0.10
CA ALA A 396 36.34 16.74 1.00
C ALA A 396 35.54 16.66 2.32
N ARG A 397 34.24 16.35 2.27
CA ARG A 397 33.40 16.17 3.48
C ARG A 397 33.89 15.00 4.32
N LYS A 398 34.22 13.87 3.67
CA LYS A 398 34.76 12.68 4.35
C LYS A 398 36.09 12.97 5.05
N ARG A 399 36.96 13.79 4.44
CA ARG A 399 38.27 14.16 4.99
C ARG A 399 38.19 15.27 6.05
N ALA A 400 37.27 16.22 5.91
CA ALA A 400 37.08 17.30 6.87
C ALA A 400 36.32 16.85 8.13
N GLY A 401 35.45 15.85 8.02
CA GLY A 401 34.60 15.38 9.13
C GLY A 401 33.32 16.21 9.29
N THR A 402 32.34 15.66 10.01
CA THR A 402 30.99 16.25 10.17
C THR A 402 30.95 17.55 10.98
N ASN A 403 31.97 17.83 11.80
CA ASN A 403 32.04 19.02 12.66
C ASN A 403 33.04 20.08 12.16
N ALA A 404 33.47 20.01 10.90
CA ALA A 404 34.42 20.96 10.34
C ALA A 404 33.81 22.37 10.25
N THR A 405 34.60 23.38 10.63
CA THR A 405 34.22 24.77 10.37
C THR A 405 34.16 25.04 8.85
N PRO A 406 33.35 26.01 8.38
CA PRO A 406 33.27 26.34 6.96
C PRO A 406 34.64 26.63 6.31
N GLU A 407 35.55 27.26 7.06
CA GLU A 407 36.90 27.58 6.61
C GLU A 407 37.79 26.33 6.46
N GLN A 408 37.69 25.38 7.40
CA GLN A 408 38.41 24.10 7.31
C GLN A 408 37.91 23.28 6.12
N TYR A 409 36.60 23.22 5.92
CA TYR A 409 36.00 22.54 4.76
C TYR A 409 36.47 23.16 3.45
N ALA A 410 36.46 24.49 3.33
CA ALA A 410 36.92 25.18 2.12
C ALA A 410 38.38 24.89 1.77
N LYS A 411 39.26 24.81 2.78
CA LYS A 411 40.68 24.47 2.58
C LYS A 411 40.85 23.03 2.06
N VAL A 412 40.20 22.06 2.70
CA VAL A 412 40.25 20.65 2.29
C VAL A 412 39.63 20.45 0.91
N TYR A 413 38.52 21.13 0.62
CA TYR A 413 37.87 21.09 -0.68
C TYR A 413 38.80 21.57 -1.79
N LYS A 414 39.53 22.67 -1.58
CA LYS A 414 40.50 23.18 -2.56
C LYS A 414 41.61 22.17 -2.87
N GLU A 415 42.11 21.46 -1.86
CA GLU A 415 43.12 20.40 -2.07
C GLU A 415 42.56 19.21 -2.87
N GLU A 416 41.37 18.74 -2.54
CA GLU A 416 40.73 17.62 -3.23
C GLU A 416 40.29 18.00 -4.65
N TYR A 417 39.89 19.26 -4.87
CA TYR A 417 39.52 19.76 -6.20
C TYR A 417 40.69 19.75 -7.19
N GLU A 418 41.89 20.12 -6.75
CA GLU A 418 43.10 20.07 -7.60
C GLU A 418 43.50 18.63 -7.97
N LYS A 419 43.28 17.66 -7.07
CA LYS A 419 43.46 16.23 -7.39
C LYS A 419 42.40 15.76 -8.37
N TRP A 420 41.13 16.05 -8.06
CA TRP A 420 39.99 15.69 -8.89
C TRP A 420 40.13 16.21 -10.32
N LYS A 421 40.66 17.43 -10.52
CA LYS A 421 40.88 18.00 -11.85
C LYS A 421 41.80 17.13 -12.72
N LYS A 422 42.83 16.50 -12.13
CA LYS A 422 43.72 15.58 -12.86
C LYS A 422 43.00 14.27 -13.19
N ASP A 423 42.29 13.71 -12.21
CA ASP A 423 41.50 12.48 -12.39
C ASP A 423 40.40 12.67 -13.45
N TYR A 424 39.77 13.85 -13.46
CA TYR A 424 38.72 14.26 -14.40
C TYR A 424 39.26 14.29 -15.83
N GLU A 425 40.37 14.99 -16.08
CA GLU A 425 40.97 15.05 -17.43
C GLU A 425 41.44 13.67 -17.92
N GLU A 426 41.98 12.85 -17.01
CA GLU A 426 42.37 11.48 -17.35
C GLU A 426 41.15 10.64 -17.76
N VAL A 427 40.10 10.59 -16.95
CA VAL A 427 38.88 9.83 -17.26
C VAL A 427 38.21 10.35 -18.54
N LYS A 428 38.22 11.67 -18.75
CA LYS A 428 37.72 12.30 -19.98
C LYS A 428 38.47 11.81 -21.21
N SER A 429 39.81 11.72 -21.15
CA SER A 429 40.64 11.20 -22.24
C SER A 429 40.41 9.70 -22.52
N LEU A 430 39.97 8.94 -21.51
CA LEU A 430 39.63 7.52 -21.63
C LEU A 430 38.24 7.27 -22.24
N GLY A 431 37.53 8.33 -22.64
CA GLY A 431 36.19 8.25 -23.26
C GLY A 431 35.03 8.48 -22.28
N GLY A 432 35.30 8.93 -21.05
CA GLY A 432 34.29 9.25 -20.05
C GLY A 432 33.56 8.03 -19.48
N LEU A 433 32.38 8.25 -18.89
CA LEU A 433 31.60 7.17 -18.27
C LEU A 433 31.01 6.24 -19.34
N TYR A 434 31.23 4.94 -19.18
CA TYR A 434 30.60 3.93 -20.02
C TYR A 434 29.40 3.30 -19.30
N VAL A 435 28.21 3.47 -19.88
CA VAL A 435 26.97 2.88 -19.38
C VAL A 435 26.62 1.63 -20.18
N ILE A 436 26.41 0.51 -19.49
CA ILE A 436 26.02 -0.76 -20.09
C ILE A 436 24.67 -1.18 -19.54
N GLY A 437 23.66 -1.30 -20.40
CA GLY A 437 22.40 -1.92 -20.06
C GLY A 437 22.46 -3.43 -20.29
N THR A 438 22.10 -4.24 -19.28
CA THR A 438 22.11 -5.70 -19.43
C THR A 438 20.87 -6.24 -20.15
N GLU A 439 19.82 -5.42 -20.23
CA GLU A 439 18.51 -5.69 -20.85
C GLU A 439 17.81 -4.37 -21.17
N ARG A 440 16.73 -4.45 -21.95
CA ARG A 440 15.79 -3.35 -22.17
C ARG A 440 14.72 -3.32 -21.09
N HIS A 441 14.42 -2.14 -20.56
CA HIS A 441 13.30 -1.96 -19.64
C HIS A 441 11.95 -2.00 -20.38
N GLU A 442 10.86 -2.11 -19.62
CA GLU A 442 9.49 -2.03 -20.13
C GLU A 442 9.21 -0.72 -20.89
N SER A 443 9.93 0.36 -20.54
CA SER A 443 9.80 1.67 -21.16
C SER A 443 11.14 2.20 -21.66
N ARG A 444 11.11 2.82 -22.83
CA ARG A 444 12.26 3.49 -23.45
C ARG A 444 12.77 4.65 -22.58
N ARG A 445 11.88 5.25 -21.79
CA ARG A 445 12.19 6.33 -20.86
C ARG A 445 13.24 5.93 -19.85
N ILE A 446 13.05 4.78 -19.20
CA ILE A 446 13.95 4.23 -18.18
C ILE A 446 15.32 3.89 -18.79
N ASP A 447 15.33 3.32 -20.00
CA ASP A 447 16.57 3.08 -20.74
C ASP A 447 17.33 4.40 -21.01
N ASN A 448 16.62 5.45 -21.41
CA ASN A 448 17.22 6.77 -21.65
C ASN A 448 17.72 7.44 -20.36
N GLN A 449 17.06 7.21 -19.21
CA GLN A 449 17.56 7.66 -17.91
C GLN A 449 18.90 6.97 -17.57
N LEU A 450 19.02 5.68 -17.85
CA LEU A 450 20.26 4.93 -17.66
C LEU A 450 21.36 5.51 -18.57
N ARG A 451 21.10 5.70 -19.88
CA ARG A 451 22.04 6.37 -20.80
C ARG A 451 22.43 7.77 -20.33
N GLY A 452 21.46 8.52 -19.81
CA GLY A 452 21.61 9.88 -19.26
C GLY A 452 22.49 9.99 -18.01
N ARG A 453 22.91 8.87 -17.43
CA ARG A 453 23.97 8.85 -16.41
C ARG A 453 25.34 9.21 -17.00
N SER A 454 25.54 9.01 -18.30
CA SER A 454 26.76 9.36 -19.03
C SER A 454 26.60 10.64 -19.88
N GLY A 455 27.72 11.31 -20.15
CA GLY A 455 27.83 12.49 -21.00
C GLY A 455 27.17 13.75 -20.44
N ARG A 456 27.22 13.94 -19.11
CA ARG A 456 26.67 15.11 -18.43
C ARG A 456 27.51 16.36 -18.72
N GLN A 457 26.87 17.52 -18.82
CA GLN A 457 27.55 18.81 -19.08
C GLN A 457 28.54 18.78 -20.28
N GLY A 458 28.18 18.06 -21.35
CA GLY A 458 29.01 17.95 -22.56
C GLY A 458 30.24 17.06 -22.41
N ASP A 459 30.35 16.29 -21.32
CA ASP A 459 31.40 15.29 -21.17
C ASP A 459 31.29 14.20 -22.26
N PRO A 460 32.42 13.61 -22.69
CA PRO A 460 32.40 12.41 -23.49
C PRO A 460 31.80 11.26 -22.68
N GLY A 461 31.21 10.32 -23.40
CA GLY A 461 30.58 9.17 -22.77
C GLY A 461 30.15 8.15 -23.79
N ARG A 462 29.94 6.92 -23.34
CA ARG A 462 29.43 5.83 -24.18
C ARG A 462 28.23 5.18 -23.51
N SER A 463 27.27 4.71 -24.31
CA SER A 463 26.22 3.82 -23.82
C SER A 463 26.00 2.67 -24.79
N LYS A 464 25.69 1.48 -24.25
CA LYS A 464 25.43 0.28 -25.04
C LYS A 464 24.49 -0.68 -24.29
N PHE A 465 23.62 -1.37 -25.01
CA PHE A 465 22.74 -2.39 -24.43
C PHE A 465 23.08 -3.77 -24.98
N PHE A 466 23.10 -4.75 -24.08
CA PHE A 466 23.20 -6.18 -24.38
C PHE A 466 21.83 -6.79 -24.16
N ILE A 467 21.31 -7.53 -25.13
CA ILE A 467 19.96 -8.08 -25.11
C ILE A 467 20.04 -9.56 -25.46
N SER A 468 19.17 -10.36 -24.87
CA SER A 468 18.98 -11.77 -25.22
C SER A 468 17.55 -12.02 -25.68
N MET A 469 17.37 -12.99 -26.58
CA MET A 469 16.04 -13.52 -26.91
C MET A 469 15.34 -14.20 -25.72
N ASP A 470 16.08 -14.54 -24.67
CA ASP A 470 15.55 -15.10 -23.41
C ASP A 470 15.11 -14.03 -22.41
N ASP A 471 15.42 -12.75 -22.66
CA ASP A 471 15.06 -11.66 -21.75
C ASP A 471 13.53 -11.48 -21.68
N ASP A 472 13.04 -10.99 -20.54
CA ASP A 472 11.60 -10.94 -20.26
C ASP A 472 10.81 -10.15 -21.30
N LEU A 473 11.35 -9.03 -21.78
CA LEU A 473 10.73 -8.23 -22.83
C LEU A 473 10.57 -9.03 -24.13
N MET A 474 11.62 -9.76 -24.54
CA MET A 474 11.63 -10.54 -25.78
C MET A 474 10.77 -11.80 -25.66
N ARG A 475 10.79 -12.46 -24.50
CA ARG A 475 9.98 -13.65 -24.21
C ARG A 475 8.48 -13.33 -24.21
N LEU A 476 8.09 -12.20 -23.62
CA LEU A 476 6.68 -11.82 -23.46
C LEU A 476 6.12 -11.11 -24.71
N PHE A 477 6.95 -10.31 -25.41
CA PHE A 477 6.46 -9.39 -26.45
C PHE A 477 7.24 -9.44 -27.77
N GLY A 478 8.37 -10.15 -27.82
CA GLY A 478 9.21 -10.30 -29.02
C GLY A 478 8.64 -11.26 -30.07
N GLY A 479 7.49 -11.87 -29.83
CA GLY A 479 6.83 -12.81 -30.76
C GLY A 479 7.46 -14.20 -30.74
N SER A 480 6.63 -15.23 -30.54
CA SER A 480 7.04 -16.63 -30.39
C SER A 480 7.84 -17.21 -31.57
N ASN A 481 7.80 -16.56 -32.74
CA ASN A 481 8.39 -17.06 -33.97
C ASN A 481 9.82 -16.55 -34.26
N ILE A 482 10.31 -15.51 -33.57
CA ILE A 482 11.62 -14.92 -33.90
C ILE A 482 12.76 -15.86 -33.48
N LYS A 483 12.69 -16.44 -32.28
CA LYS A 483 13.72 -17.37 -31.78
C LYS A 483 13.84 -18.62 -32.65
N SER A 484 12.71 -19.19 -33.08
CA SER A 484 12.65 -20.38 -33.97
C SER A 484 13.17 -20.08 -35.39
N LEU A 485 12.90 -18.87 -35.90
CA LEU A 485 13.39 -18.45 -37.22
C LEU A 485 14.90 -18.19 -37.20
N MET A 486 15.42 -17.61 -36.12
CA MET A 486 16.85 -17.36 -35.93
C MET A 486 17.66 -18.63 -35.66
N SER A 487 17.13 -19.57 -34.88
CA SER A 487 17.80 -20.86 -34.66
C SER A 487 17.95 -21.67 -35.95
N LYS A 488 17.08 -21.45 -36.95
CA LYS A 488 17.15 -22.10 -38.27
C LYS A 488 18.17 -21.46 -39.21
N ILE A 489 18.58 -20.21 -38.95
CA ILE A 489 19.55 -19.47 -39.78
C ILE A 489 20.99 -19.94 -39.52
N GLY A 490 21.23 -20.76 -38.48
CA GLY A 490 22.52 -21.43 -38.28
C GLY A 490 23.64 -20.49 -37.83
N MET A 491 23.37 -19.61 -36.86
CA MET A 491 24.39 -18.75 -36.26
C MET A 491 25.31 -19.54 -35.31
N GLU A 492 26.60 -19.21 -35.30
CA GLU A 492 27.56 -19.79 -34.36
C GLU A 492 27.30 -19.29 -32.93
N PRO A 493 27.47 -20.12 -31.89
CA PRO A 493 27.29 -19.71 -30.50
C PRO A 493 28.22 -18.55 -30.14
N GLY A 494 27.66 -17.44 -29.62
CA GLY A 494 28.42 -16.27 -29.19
C GLY A 494 28.58 -15.16 -30.23
N GLU A 495 28.12 -15.33 -31.47
CA GLU A 495 28.10 -14.23 -32.44
C GLU A 495 26.91 -13.27 -32.19
N PRO A 496 27.16 -11.95 -32.11
CA PRO A 496 26.10 -10.96 -31.97
C PRO A 496 25.24 -10.86 -33.23
N ILE A 497 23.92 -10.78 -33.03
CA ILE A 497 22.94 -10.60 -34.11
C ILE A 497 22.85 -9.12 -34.46
N TYR A 498 23.50 -8.72 -35.55
CA TYR A 498 23.35 -7.38 -36.11
C TYR A 498 22.31 -7.39 -37.22
N HIS A 499 21.10 -6.89 -36.93
CA HIS A 499 20.16 -6.58 -38.00
C HIS A 499 19.27 -5.38 -37.67
N PRO A 500 19.20 -4.35 -38.54
CA PRO A 500 18.37 -3.17 -38.30
C PRO A 500 16.87 -3.41 -38.04
N TRP A 501 16.27 -4.53 -38.48
CA TRP A 501 14.87 -4.83 -38.15
C TRP A 501 14.68 -5.31 -36.70
N LEU A 502 15.73 -5.83 -36.06
CA LEU A 502 15.67 -6.31 -34.68
C LEU A 502 15.49 -5.14 -33.70
N ASN A 503 16.22 -4.04 -33.93
CA ASN A 503 16.03 -2.79 -33.16
C ASN A 503 14.59 -2.26 -33.31
N LYS A 504 14.02 -2.28 -34.53
CA LYS A 504 12.61 -1.91 -34.75
C LYS A 504 11.62 -2.85 -34.06
N SER A 505 11.92 -4.15 -33.99
CA SER A 505 11.08 -5.13 -33.28
C SER A 505 11.11 -4.91 -31.78
N ILE A 506 12.28 -4.62 -31.20
CA ILE A 506 12.44 -4.27 -29.79
C ILE A 506 11.69 -2.97 -29.46
N GLU A 507 11.85 -1.94 -30.28
CA GLU A 507 11.13 -0.66 -30.12
C GLU A 507 9.60 -0.86 -30.17
N ARG A 508 9.11 -1.70 -31.08
CA ARG A 508 7.68 -2.07 -31.14
C ARG A 508 7.22 -2.84 -29.91
N ALA A 509 8.04 -3.74 -29.39
CA ALA A 509 7.74 -4.48 -28.17
C ALA A 509 7.64 -3.54 -26.97
N GLN A 510 8.60 -2.62 -26.78
CA GLN A 510 8.54 -1.58 -25.74
C GLN A 510 7.29 -0.70 -25.88
N LYS A 511 7.02 -0.19 -27.08
CA LYS A 511 5.84 0.65 -27.32
C LYS A 511 4.52 -0.07 -26.99
N LYS A 512 4.41 -1.37 -27.30
CA LYS A 512 3.23 -2.18 -26.96
C LYS A 512 3.08 -2.36 -25.45
N VAL A 513 4.18 -2.50 -24.71
CA VAL A 513 4.17 -2.58 -23.24
C VAL A 513 3.79 -1.23 -22.64
N GLU A 514 4.32 -0.12 -23.16
CA GLU A 514 3.97 1.24 -22.75
C GLU A 514 2.48 1.52 -22.97
N GLU A 515 1.95 1.22 -24.17
CA GLU A 515 0.52 1.37 -24.49
C GLU A 515 -0.37 0.54 -23.55
N ARG A 516 0.00 -0.73 -23.31
CA ARG A 516 -0.73 -1.59 -22.36
C ARG A 516 -0.70 -1.02 -20.94
N ASN A 517 0.45 -0.56 -20.47
CA ASN A 517 0.59 0.04 -19.13
C ASN A 517 -0.21 1.34 -19.01
N PHE A 518 -0.21 2.17 -20.06
CA PHE A 518 -1.02 3.36 -20.16
C PHE A 518 -2.52 3.04 -20.09
N GLU A 519 -3.00 2.02 -20.81
CA GLU A 519 -4.40 1.58 -20.75
C GLU A 519 -4.81 1.12 -19.34
N ILE A 520 -3.95 0.35 -18.66
CA ILE A 520 -4.20 -0.09 -17.27
C ILE A 520 -4.32 1.13 -16.34
N ARG A 521 -3.39 2.08 -16.42
CA ARG A 521 -3.43 3.30 -15.60
C ARG A 521 -4.66 4.15 -15.90
N LYS A 522 -4.98 4.32 -17.19
CA LYS A 522 -6.15 5.07 -17.63
C LYS A 522 -7.44 4.45 -17.08
N HIS A 523 -7.59 3.13 -17.17
CA HIS A 523 -8.75 2.45 -16.60
C HIS A 523 -8.82 2.61 -15.08
N LEU A 524 -7.71 2.40 -14.35
CA LEU A 524 -7.67 2.62 -12.90
C LEU A 524 -8.10 4.04 -12.52
N LEU A 525 -7.63 5.04 -13.27
CA LEU A 525 -8.01 6.44 -13.07
C LEU A 525 -9.50 6.68 -13.36
N GLU A 526 -10.06 6.11 -14.44
CA GLU A 526 -11.46 6.29 -14.79
C GLU A 526 -12.42 5.79 -13.69
N TYR A 527 -12.09 4.66 -13.04
CA TYR A 527 -12.86 4.15 -11.90
C TYR A 527 -12.63 4.97 -10.63
N ASP A 528 -11.39 5.33 -10.32
CA ASP A 528 -11.11 6.18 -9.14
C ASP A 528 -11.68 7.59 -9.29
N ASP A 529 -11.85 8.13 -10.50
CA ASP A 529 -12.48 9.43 -10.72
C ASP A 529 -13.94 9.48 -10.23
N VAL A 530 -14.67 8.36 -10.36
CA VAL A 530 -16.03 8.23 -9.81
C VAL A 530 -15.98 8.26 -8.29
N LEU A 531 -15.12 7.43 -7.70
CA LEU A 531 -14.92 7.40 -6.24
C LEU A 531 -14.39 8.74 -5.71
N ASN A 532 -13.57 9.46 -6.48
CA ASN A 532 -12.99 10.73 -6.08
C ASN A 532 -14.05 11.84 -6.01
N GLN A 533 -15.03 11.85 -6.92
CA GLN A 533 -16.16 12.78 -6.84
C GLN A 533 -17.00 12.53 -5.57
N GLN A 534 -17.32 11.27 -5.30
CA GLN A 534 -18.04 10.87 -4.09
C GLN A 534 -17.24 11.20 -2.81
N ARG A 535 -15.94 10.90 -2.82
CA ARG A 535 -15.01 11.18 -1.72
C ARG A 535 -14.93 12.67 -1.41
N LYS A 536 -14.78 13.53 -2.43
CA LYS A 536 -14.76 14.99 -2.26
C LYS A 536 -16.03 15.48 -1.58
N PHE A 537 -17.19 15.02 -2.03
CA PHE A 537 -18.45 15.36 -1.40
C PHE A 537 -18.50 14.92 0.08
N ILE A 538 -18.10 13.68 0.39
CA ILE A 538 -18.10 13.17 1.77
C ILE A 538 -17.12 13.94 2.66
N TYR A 539 -15.93 14.27 2.15
CA TYR A 539 -14.95 15.05 2.91
C TYR A 539 -15.42 16.49 3.13
N GLU A 540 -16.04 17.12 2.13
CA GLU A 540 -16.68 18.43 2.29
C GLU A 540 -17.81 18.41 3.32
N GLN A 541 -18.67 17.38 3.29
CA GLN A 541 -19.73 17.21 4.30
C GLN A 541 -19.15 17.00 5.69
N ARG A 542 -18.10 16.17 5.82
CA ARG A 542 -17.41 15.93 7.08
C ARG A 542 -16.83 17.23 7.65
N ASP A 543 -16.16 18.02 6.82
CA ASP A 543 -15.57 19.31 7.20
C ASP A 543 -16.64 20.31 7.60
N ALA A 544 -17.75 20.35 6.85
CA ALA A 544 -18.89 21.18 7.20
C ALA A 544 -19.45 20.79 8.58
N ILE A 545 -19.59 19.50 8.90
CA ILE A 545 -20.08 19.01 10.19
C ILE A 545 -19.12 19.31 11.35
N LEU A 546 -17.81 19.20 11.10
CA LEU A 546 -16.79 19.55 12.09
C LEU A 546 -16.84 21.04 12.45
N ALA A 547 -17.07 21.90 11.45
CA ALA A 547 -17.13 23.35 11.62
C ALA A 547 -18.49 23.89 12.12
N ASP A 548 -19.57 23.12 11.97
CA ASP A 548 -20.93 23.58 12.26
C ASP A 548 -21.20 23.72 13.78
N PRO A 549 -21.60 24.92 14.26
CA PRO A 549 -22.01 25.13 15.64
C PRO A 549 -23.48 24.74 15.91
N HIS A 550 -24.31 24.52 14.89
CA HIS A 550 -25.76 24.30 15.02
C HIS A 550 -26.24 23.09 14.19
N LEU A 551 -25.72 21.89 14.48
CA LEU A 551 -26.11 20.67 13.76
C LEU A 551 -27.56 20.22 14.00
N LEU A 552 -28.21 20.76 15.04
CA LEU A 552 -29.58 20.44 15.41
C LEU A 552 -30.57 20.73 14.28
N ASP A 553 -30.37 21.82 13.53
CA ASP A 553 -31.21 22.18 12.38
C ASP A 553 -31.15 21.13 11.26
N ARG A 554 -29.96 20.55 11.03
CA ARG A 554 -29.80 19.46 10.05
C ARG A 554 -30.59 18.23 10.46
N VAL A 555 -30.59 17.92 11.77
CA VAL A 555 -31.35 16.78 12.30
C VAL A 555 -32.84 17.03 12.18
N HIS A 556 -33.33 18.23 12.51
CA HIS A 556 -34.74 18.57 12.34
C HIS A 556 -35.21 18.45 10.89
N ASN A 557 -34.42 18.95 9.94
CA ASN A 557 -34.75 18.80 8.52
C ASN A 557 -34.80 17.32 8.11
N ALA A 558 -33.84 16.50 8.55
CA ALA A 558 -33.86 15.07 8.28
C ALA A 558 -35.07 14.36 8.92
N THR A 559 -35.44 14.71 10.16
CA THR A 559 -36.64 14.19 10.82
C THR A 559 -37.90 14.56 10.04
N ASN A 560 -38.02 15.82 9.60
CA ASN A 560 -39.18 16.29 8.83
C ASN A 560 -39.30 15.55 7.50
N ASP A 561 -38.20 15.37 6.77
CA ASP A 561 -38.19 14.63 5.50
C ASP A 561 -38.62 13.16 5.72
N MET A 562 -38.11 12.49 6.77
CA MET A 562 -38.50 11.12 7.11
C MET A 562 -39.99 11.00 7.47
N VAL A 563 -40.53 11.97 8.22
CA VAL A 563 -41.96 11.98 8.56
C VAL A 563 -42.79 12.23 7.30
N HIS A 564 -42.37 13.15 6.43
CA HIS A 564 -43.04 13.45 5.18
C HIS A 564 -43.13 12.20 4.27
N GLU A 565 -42.01 11.49 4.09
CA GLU A 565 -41.95 10.25 3.31
C GLU A 565 -42.86 9.16 3.89
N ALA A 566 -42.81 8.95 5.21
CA ALA A 566 -43.68 7.98 5.88
C ALA A 566 -45.17 8.34 5.77
N ILE A 567 -45.48 9.64 5.75
CA ILE A 567 -46.85 10.15 5.58
C ILE A 567 -47.34 9.99 4.13
N GLU A 568 -46.48 10.20 3.14
CA GLU A 568 -46.82 9.95 1.72
C GLU A 568 -47.00 8.45 1.44
N GLU A 569 -46.17 7.58 2.03
CA GLU A 569 -46.38 6.13 1.98
C GLU A 569 -47.69 5.73 2.66
N TYR A 570 -47.95 6.27 3.85
CA TYR A 570 -49.23 6.12 4.55
C TYR A 570 -50.40 6.56 3.66
N ARG A 571 -50.32 7.71 2.99
CA ARG A 571 -51.37 8.23 2.09
C ARG A 571 -51.66 7.27 0.93
N ASN A 572 -50.61 6.68 0.35
CA ASN A 572 -50.74 5.73 -0.75
C ASN A 572 -51.35 4.40 -0.27
N SER A 573 -50.90 3.88 0.87
CA SER A 573 -51.39 2.64 1.46
C SER A 573 -52.79 2.79 2.05
N PHE A 574 -53.14 3.94 2.61
CA PHE A 574 -54.45 4.23 3.20
C PHE A 574 -55.57 4.18 2.15
N ARG A 575 -55.27 4.53 0.88
CA ARG A 575 -56.20 4.35 -0.24
C ARG A 575 -56.53 2.88 -0.55
N ARG A 576 -55.64 1.95 -0.19
CA ARG A 576 -55.79 0.51 -0.43
C ARG A 576 -56.38 -0.19 0.80
N ASP A 577 -55.76 0.00 1.96
CA ASP A 577 -56.17 -0.59 3.24
C ASP A 577 -55.85 0.36 4.41
N PRO A 578 -56.85 1.07 4.94
CA PRO A 578 -56.69 2.00 6.06
C PRO A 578 -56.14 1.35 7.34
N ALA A 579 -56.51 0.10 7.63
CA ALA A 579 -56.13 -0.56 8.89
C ALA A 579 -54.66 -1.01 8.86
N VAL A 580 -54.17 -1.43 7.69
CA VAL A 580 -52.76 -1.76 7.50
C VAL A 580 -51.91 -0.50 7.51
N ALA A 581 -52.31 0.55 6.78
CA ALA A 581 -51.57 1.81 6.70
C ALA A 581 -51.34 2.44 8.08
N VAL A 582 -52.37 2.49 8.94
CA VAL A 582 -52.23 3.04 10.31
C VAL A 582 -51.27 2.21 11.16
N LYS A 583 -51.32 0.88 11.06
CA LYS A 583 -50.40 0.01 11.79
C LYS A 583 -48.96 0.18 11.34
N GLU A 584 -48.73 0.32 10.04
CA GLU A 584 -47.40 0.53 9.48
C GLU A 584 -46.81 1.87 9.91
N LEU A 585 -47.60 2.95 9.88
CA LEU A 585 -47.17 4.27 10.36
C LEU A 585 -46.84 4.25 11.86
N ILE A 586 -47.70 3.64 12.70
CA ILE A 586 -47.45 3.52 14.15
C ILE A 586 -46.18 2.71 14.40
N ARG A 587 -45.96 1.61 13.65
CA ARG A 587 -44.75 0.80 13.76
C ARG A 587 -43.51 1.61 13.39
N PHE A 588 -43.54 2.32 12.27
CA PHE A 588 -42.44 3.15 11.79
C PHE A 588 -42.06 4.22 12.82
N LEU A 589 -43.03 5.01 13.31
CA LEU A 589 -42.78 6.07 14.29
C LEU A 589 -42.23 5.54 15.62
N LYS A 590 -42.70 4.36 16.05
CA LYS A 590 -42.21 3.71 17.26
C LYS A 590 -40.79 3.17 17.10
N GLU A 591 -40.46 2.55 15.97
CA GLU A 591 -39.14 1.97 15.73
C GLU A 591 -38.08 3.05 15.49
N LYS A 592 -38.41 4.08 14.70
CA LYS A 592 -37.46 5.14 14.32
C LYS A 592 -37.33 6.23 15.36
N PHE A 593 -38.43 6.62 16.01
CA PHE A 593 -38.44 7.78 16.92
C PHE A 593 -38.83 7.44 18.37
N ALA A 594 -39.13 6.19 18.69
CA ALA A 594 -39.76 5.81 19.98
C ALA A 594 -41.06 6.61 20.28
N TYR A 595 -41.68 7.17 19.24
CA TYR A 595 -42.88 7.98 19.35
C TYR A 595 -44.12 7.08 19.29
N GLN A 596 -45.01 7.25 20.26
CA GLN A 596 -46.21 6.42 20.38
C GLN A 596 -47.44 7.21 19.92
N LEU A 597 -47.72 7.13 18.62
CA LEU A 597 -48.91 7.72 18.04
C LEU A 597 -50.16 6.95 18.48
N GLN A 598 -51.13 7.66 19.06
CA GLN A 598 -52.47 7.12 19.34
C GLN A 598 -53.39 7.54 18.19
N LEU A 599 -53.60 6.65 17.21
CA LEU A 599 -54.46 6.89 16.06
C LEU A 599 -55.39 5.68 15.83
N GLU A 600 -56.69 5.93 15.72
CA GLU A 600 -57.68 4.92 15.34
C GLU A 600 -57.95 4.98 13.84
N SER A 601 -58.09 3.82 13.18
CA SER A 601 -58.24 3.70 11.73
C SER A 601 -59.50 4.33 11.15
N ASN A 602 -60.52 4.60 11.99
CA ASN A 602 -61.79 5.20 11.58
C ASN A 602 -61.95 6.66 12.05
N SER A 603 -60.90 7.28 12.58
CA SER A 603 -60.96 8.67 13.09
C SER A 603 -60.94 9.71 11.95
N GLU A 604 -61.58 10.87 12.16
CA GLU A 604 -61.46 12.02 11.24
C GLU A 604 -60.00 12.52 11.14
N GLU A 605 -59.21 12.36 12.21
CA GLU A 605 -57.77 12.66 12.22
C GLU A 605 -56.98 11.79 11.23
N ALA A 606 -57.36 10.52 11.05
CA ALA A 606 -56.69 9.63 10.09
C ALA A 606 -56.90 10.05 8.62
N GLN A 607 -57.96 10.83 8.34
CA GLN A 607 -58.26 11.35 7.00
C GLN A 607 -57.58 12.70 6.71
N LYS A 608 -57.28 13.49 7.74
CA LYS A 608 -56.62 14.79 7.62
C LYS A 608 -55.09 14.68 7.69
N VAL A 609 -54.53 14.12 6.62
CA VAL A 609 -53.09 13.81 6.51
C VAL A 609 -52.18 15.02 6.79
N GLU A 610 -52.51 16.21 6.29
CA GLU A 610 -51.71 17.43 6.50
C GLU A 610 -51.72 17.93 7.96
N GLU A 611 -52.83 17.77 8.69
CA GLU A 611 -52.89 18.12 10.12
C GLU A 611 -52.11 17.10 10.95
N LEU A 612 -52.18 15.82 10.58
CA LEU A 612 -51.45 14.73 11.23
C LEU A 612 -49.93 14.91 11.09
N GLU A 613 -49.44 15.22 9.89
CA GLU A 613 -48.02 15.46 9.63
C GLU A 613 -47.47 16.62 10.46
N LYS A 614 -48.18 17.75 10.49
CA LYS A 614 -47.81 18.93 11.29
C LYS A 614 -47.77 18.63 12.78
N ARG A 615 -48.73 17.84 13.28
CA ARG A 615 -48.77 17.44 14.68
C ARG A 615 -47.57 16.57 15.04
N ILE A 616 -47.27 15.55 14.23
CA ILE A 616 -46.13 14.64 14.49
C ILE A 616 -44.80 15.40 14.47
N THR A 617 -44.59 16.26 13.47
CA THR A 617 -43.35 17.04 13.34
C THR A 617 -43.17 18.03 14.51
N GLU A 618 -44.24 18.70 14.94
CA GLU A 618 -44.17 19.63 16.09
C GLU A 618 -43.91 18.89 17.41
N GLU A 619 -44.57 17.75 17.65
CA GLU A 619 -44.34 16.94 18.86
C GLU A 619 -42.91 16.39 18.92
N LEU A 620 -42.36 15.91 17.81
CA LEU A 620 -40.97 15.46 17.71
C LEU A 620 -39.98 16.60 17.92
N LYS A 621 -40.29 17.80 17.41
CA LYS A 621 -39.45 18.99 17.63
C LYS A 621 -39.39 19.35 19.10
N GLN A 622 -40.52 19.40 19.79
CA GLN A 622 -40.60 19.69 21.23
C GLN A 622 -39.83 18.67 22.08
N GLU A 623 -39.80 17.39 21.67
CA GLU A 623 -39.00 16.36 22.34
C GLU A 623 -37.50 16.68 22.29
N ILE A 624 -36.98 17.08 21.13
CA ILE A 624 -35.57 17.46 20.96
C ILE A 624 -35.25 18.73 21.76
N GLU A 625 -36.11 19.75 21.69
CA GLU A 625 -35.93 21.00 22.46
C GLU A 625 -35.88 20.72 23.98
N ALA A 626 -36.71 19.79 24.48
CA ALA A 626 -36.65 19.35 25.86
C ALA A 626 -35.33 18.63 26.21
N LYS A 627 -34.77 17.82 25.29
CA LYS A 627 -33.44 17.20 25.47
C LYS A 627 -32.33 18.24 25.48
N GLU A 628 -32.42 19.25 24.62
CA GLU A 628 -31.47 20.36 24.57
C GLU A 628 -31.47 21.15 25.89
N ALA A 629 -32.65 21.45 26.43
CA ALA A 629 -32.77 22.14 27.73
C ALA A 629 -32.16 21.34 28.89
N LEU A 630 -32.16 20.01 28.83
CA LEU A 630 -31.60 19.13 29.86
C LEU A 630 -30.07 18.97 29.76
N VAL A 631 -29.52 18.87 28.54
CA VAL A 631 -28.11 18.55 28.29
C VAL A 631 -27.25 19.81 28.10
N GLY A 632 -27.85 20.88 27.62
CA GLY A 632 -27.19 22.09 27.12
C GLY A 632 -26.81 21.98 25.64
N ALA A 633 -26.96 23.09 24.92
CA ALA A 633 -26.76 23.18 23.47
C ALA A 633 -25.37 22.72 23.00
N GLU A 634 -24.31 23.10 23.71
CA GLU A 634 -22.92 22.75 23.33
C GLU A 634 -22.64 21.24 23.44
N ASN A 635 -23.10 20.63 24.53
CA ASN A 635 -22.94 19.20 24.77
C ASN A 635 -23.77 18.38 23.77
N LEU A 636 -25.00 18.82 23.49
CA LEU A 636 -25.87 18.18 22.51
C LEU A 636 -25.28 18.28 21.10
N ASN A 637 -24.78 19.46 20.71
CA ASN A 637 -24.14 19.65 19.42
C ASN A 637 -22.86 18.80 19.28
N THR A 638 -22.05 18.70 20.34
CA THR A 638 -20.86 17.82 20.36
C THR A 638 -21.25 16.34 20.23
N PHE A 639 -22.33 15.92 20.90
CA PHE A 639 -22.87 14.57 20.75
C PHE A 639 -23.33 14.31 19.31
N ILE A 640 -24.13 15.21 18.73
CA ILE A 640 -24.60 15.11 17.34
C ILE A 640 -23.42 15.04 16.37
N ARG A 641 -22.40 15.89 16.54
CA ARG A 641 -21.17 15.88 15.74
C ARG A 641 -20.49 14.51 15.77
N MET A 642 -20.27 13.96 16.97
CA MET A 642 -19.66 12.64 17.12
C MET A 642 -20.49 11.53 16.47
N GLN A 643 -21.82 11.59 16.57
CA GLN A 643 -22.70 10.61 15.92
C GLN A 643 -22.65 10.73 14.39
N TYR A 644 -22.64 11.95 13.84
CA TYR A 644 -22.45 12.18 12.41
C TYR A 644 -21.14 11.59 11.90
N LEU A 645 -20.01 11.91 12.56
CA LEU A 645 -18.70 11.42 12.12
C LEU A 645 -18.63 9.89 12.14
N GLN A 646 -19.15 9.26 13.20
CA GLN A 646 -19.20 7.79 13.31
C GLN A 646 -20.07 7.15 12.23
N ALA A 647 -21.25 7.73 11.96
CA ALA A 647 -22.17 7.23 10.94
C ALA A 647 -21.57 7.37 9.54
N ILE A 648 -21.03 8.55 9.21
CA ILE A 648 -20.35 8.83 7.94
C ILE A 648 -19.18 7.87 7.76
N ASP A 649 -18.29 7.73 8.76
CA ASP A 649 -17.12 6.85 8.65
C ASP A 649 -17.55 5.41 8.40
N ARG A 650 -18.48 4.86 9.19
CA ARG A 650 -18.92 3.47 9.02
C ARG A 650 -19.56 3.25 7.66
N LYS A 651 -20.54 4.07 7.28
CA LYS A 651 -21.28 3.93 6.01
C LYS A 651 -20.39 4.16 4.79
N TRP A 652 -19.44 5.09 4.89
CA TRP A 652 -18.44 5.30 3.84
C TRP A 652 -17.52 4.09 3.65
N LEU A 653 -17.11 3.43 4.74
CA LEU A 653 -16.34 2.19 4.65
C LEU A 653 -17.13 1.07 3.98
N ASP A 654 -18.40 0.90 4.35
CA ASP A 654 -19.32 -0.06 3.72
C ASP A 654 -19.48 0.24 2.23
N HIS A 655 -19.59 1.52 1.87
CA HIS A 655 -19.65 1.96 0.48
C HIS A 655 -18.36 1.65 -0.30
N LEU A 656 -17.18 1.85 0.29
CA LEU A 656 -15.92 1.51 -0.38
C LEU A 656 -15.82 0.02 -0.73
N GLU A 657 -16.27 -0.87 0.17
CA GLU A 657 -16.32 -2.30 -0.11
C GLU A 657 -17.36 -2.65 -1.18
N ASN A 658 -18.55 -2.07 -1.11
CA ASN A 658 -19.59 -2.24 -2.14
C ASN A 658 -19.09 -1.78 -3.51
N MET A 659 -18.34 -0.68 -3.56
CA MET A 659 -17.76 -0.16 -4.79
C MET A 659 -16.62 -1.03 -5.34
N GLU A 660 -15.86 -1.71 -4.47
CA GLU A 660 -14.87 -2.69 -4.90
C GLU A 660 -15.54 -3.95 -5.47
N ALA A 661 -16.55 -4.49 -4.80
CA ALA A 661 -17.34 -5.62 -5.27
C ALA A 661 -18.05 -5.30 -6.60
N LEU A 662 -18.63 -4.09 -6.71
CA LEU A 662 -19.27 -3.62 -7.94
C LEU A 662 -18.27 -3.55 -9.10
N ARG A 663 -17.05 -3.08 -8.86
CA ARG A 663 -16.01 -3.00 -9.90
C ARG A 663 -15.70 -4.38 -10.48
N GLU A 664 -15.62 -5.42 -9.64
CA GLU A 664 -15.40 -6.80 -10.08
C GLU A 664 -16.62 -7.37 -10.83
N ALA A 665 -17.83 -7.14 -10.32
CA ALA A 665 -19.07 -7.62 -10.91
C ALA A 665 -19.33 -7.02 -12.30
N VAL A 666 -19.06 -5.73 -12.47
CA VAL A 666 -19.30 -5.00 -13.72
C VAL A 666 -18.35 -5.46 -14.84
N TYR A 667 -17.16 -5.95 -14.51
CA TYR A 667 -16.24 -6.53 -15.48
C TYR A 667 -16.83 -7.75 -16.19
N LEU A 668 -17.58 -8.59 -15.47
CA LEU A 668 -18.27 -9.76 -16.01
C LEU A 668 -19.45 -9.39 -16.93
N ARG A 669 -19.97 -8.16 -16.86
CA ARG A 669 -21.06 -7.69 -17.72
C ARG A 669 -20.59 -7.13 -19.07
N SER A 670 -19.29 -6.97 -19.26
CA SER A 670 -18.67 -6.59 -20.55
C SER A 670 -19.03 -7.55 -21.70
N TYR A 671 -19.41 -8.80 -21.39
CA TYR A 671 -19.89 -9.78 -22.36
C TYR A 671 -21.23 -9.39 -23.04
N GLY A 672 -22.00 -8.47 -22.45
CA GLY A 672 -23.30 -8.00 -22.96
C GLY A 672 -23.24 -6.77 -23.88
N GLN A 673 -22.07 -6.39 -24.43
CA GLN A 673 -21.86 -5.19 -25.27
C GLN A 673 -22.18 -3.83 -24.61
N LYS A 674 -22.46 -3.80 -23.30
CA LYS A 674 -22.56 -2.55 -22.54
C LYS A 674 -21.18 -2.09 -22.07
N ASN A 675 -20.99 -0.76 -21.98
CA ASN A 675 -19.75 -0.20 -21.43
C ASN A 675 -19.71 -0.40 -19.90
N PRO A 676 -18.76 -1.17 -19.35
CA PRO A 676 -18.65 -1.42 -17.91
C PRO A 676 -18.57 -0.13 -17.09
N LEU A 677 -17.80 0.87 -17.53
CA LEU A 677 -17.61 2.10 -16.79
C LEU A 677 -18.91 2.90 -16.61
N THR A 678 -19.82 2.86 -17.59
CA THR A 678 -21.10 3.55 -17.51
C THR A 678 -22.02 2.90 -16.50
N GLU A 679 -22.11 1.57 -16.50
CA GLU A 679 -22.93 0.83 -15.52
C GLU A 679 -22.36 1.02 -14.11
N TYR A 680 -21.03 0.99 -13.95
CA TYR A 680 -20.37 1.30 -12.68
C TYR A 680 -20.72 2.69 -12.15
N LYS A 681 -20.79 3.71 -13.03
CA LYS A 681 -21.19 5.08 -12.65
C LYS A 681 -22.64 5.16 -12.21
N ILE A 682 -23.56 4.49 -12.92
CA ILE A 682 -25.00 4.54 -12.61
C ILE A 682 -25.27 3.82 -11.29
N GLU A 683 -24.83 2.57 -11.15
CA GLU A 683 -25.05 1.78 -9.93
C GLU A 683 -24.27 2.37 -8.75
N GLY A 684 -23.03 2.79 -8.97
CA GLY A 684 -22.22 3.42 -7.93
C GLY A 684 -22.79 4.74 -7.43
N PHE A 685 -23.51 5.50 -8.27
CA PHE A 685 -24.21 6.71 -7.84
C PHE A 685 -25.47 6.40 -7.02
N GLN A 686 -26.24 5.37 -7.40
CA GLN A 686 -27.41 4.93 -6.63
C GLN A 686 -27.03 4.45 -5.24
N ILE A 687 -26.00 3.60 -5.11
CA ILE A 687 -25.49 3.13 -3.81
C ILE A 687 -25.04 4.32 -2.96
N PHE A 688 -24.43 5.32 -3.58
CA PHE A 688 -23.96 6.53 -2.91
C PHE A 688 -25.11 7.43 -2.39
N GLU A 689 -26.16 7.65 -3.18
CA GLU A 689 -27.35 8.39 -2.73
C GLU A 689 -28.03 7.67 -1.56
N THR A 690 -28.25 6.35 -1.69
CA THR A 690 -28.81 5.53 -0.59
C THR A 690 -27.96 5.63 0.67
N MET A 691 -26.63 5.59 0.54
CA MET A 691 -25.73 5.75 1.69
C MET A 691 -25.90 7.12 2.37
N ILE A 692 -26.04 8.22 1.61
CA ILE A 692 -26.23 9.56 2.18
C ILE A 692 -27.56 9.64 2.93
N ASP A 693 -28.63 9.11 2.34
CA ASP A 693 -29.96 9.12 2.95
C ASP A 693 -29.97 8.26 4.23
N ASP A 694 -29.35 7.08 4.20
CA ASP A 694 -29.14 6.22 5.37
C ASP A 694 -28.45 6.95 6.52
N ILE A 695 -27.39 7.72 6.24
CA ILE A 695 -26.67 8.49 7.26
C ILE A 695 -27.61 9.52 7.89
N ARG A 696 -28.38 10.26 7.08
CA ARG A 696 -29.33 11.27 7.57
C ARG A 696 -30.40 10.63 8.44
N GLN A 697 -30.98 9.53 7.97
CA GLN A 697 -32.06 8.82 8.68
C GLN A 697 -31.59 8.18 9.98
N GLU A 698 -30.38 7.60 9.98
CA GLU A 698 -29.81 6.98 11.17
C GLU A 698 -29.64 8.00 12.29
N ILE A 699 -29.11 9.19 11.97
CA ILE A 699 -28.80 10.21 12.98
C ILE A 699 -30.07 10.83 13.55
N ALA A 700 -31.04 11.14 12.69
CA ALA A 700 -32.37 11.61 13.13
C ALA A 700 -33.01 10.60 14.09
N SER A 701 -33.08 9.33 13.67
CA SER A 701 -33.62 8.26 14.51
C SER A 701 -32.87 8.13 15.84
N ARG A 702 -31.54 8.13 15.79
CA ARG A 702 -30.69 7.93 16.98
C ARG A 702 -30.86 9.05 18.00
N LEU A 703 -31.02 10.30 17.57
CA LEU A 703 -31.26 11.42 18.48
C LEU A 703 -32.60 11.29 19.24
N HIS A 704 -33.65 10.81 18.57
CA HIS A 704 -34.94 10.54 19.20
C HIS A 704 -34.90 9.32 20.13
N LEU A 705 -34.18 8.25 19.75
CA LEU A 705 -34.08 7.04 20.56
C LEU A 705 -33.22 7.21 21.82
N VAL A 706 -32.28 8.15 21.83
CA VAL A 706 -31.39 8.39 22.98
C VAL A 706 -32.19 8.98 24.15
N ARG A 707 -32.05 8.33 25.31
CA ARG A 707 -32.61 8.80 26.59
C ARG A 707 -31.53 9.52 27.39
N VAL A 708 -31.76 10.78 27.67
CA VAL A 708 -30.91 11.59 28.54
C VAL A 708 -31.18 11.19 30.00
N GLN A 709 -30.15 10.74 30.71
CA GLN A 709 -30.23 10.53 32.16
C GLN A 709 -29.67 11.77 32.88
N SER A 710 -30.44 12.38 33.78
CA SER A 710 -29.92 13.48 34.61
C SER A 710 -28.88 12.95 35.59
N THR A 711 -27.92 13.80 35.92
CA THR A 711 -26.76 13.49 36.78
C THR A 711 -27.13 13.09 38.21
N GLU A 712 -28.37 13.29 38.66
CA GLU A 712 -28.85 12.87 39.99
C GLU A 712 -29.00 11.34 40.13
N ASN A 713 -29.09 10.60 39.03
CA ASN A 713 -29.26 9.13 39.04
C ASN A 713 -27.97 8.34 38.76
N ARG A 714 -26.81 9.00 38.81
CA ARG A 714 -25.52 8.38 38.53
C ARG A 714 -24.92 7.76 39.79
N GLU A 715 -25.47 6.62 40.25
CA GLU A 715 -24.69 5.70 41.08
C GLU A 715 -23.50 5.21 40.24
N VAL A 716 -22.31 5.65 40.64
CA VAL A 716 -21.05 5.39 39.95
C VAL A 716 -20.72 3.90 40.00
N ARG A 717 -21.15 3.14 39.00
CA ARG A 717 -20.55 1.83 38.70
C ARG A 717 -19.38 2.06 37.75
N ALA A 718 -18.25 2.48 38.31
CA ALA A 718 -16.99 2.57 37.59
C ALA A 718 -16.58 1.16 37.10
N LYS A 719 -16.83 0.87 35.82
CA LYS A 719 -16.03 -0.13 35.10
C LYS A 719 -14.68 0.55 34.81
N PRO A 720 -13.54 -0.12 35.05
CA PRO A 720 -12.26 0.44 34.66
C PRO A 720 -12.27 0.61 33.14
N VAL A 721 -12.18 1.85 32.70
CA VAL A 721 -11.90 2.19 31.31
C VAL A 721 -10.54 1.58 30.99
N ALA A 722 -10.53 0.56 30.14
CA ALA A 722 -9.31 0.12 29.49
C ALA A 722 -8.75 1.33 28.76
N THR A 723 -7.59 1.81 29.21
CA THR A 723 -6.83 2.85 28.54
C THR A 723 -6.49 2.31 27.15
N ILE A 724 -7.12 2.86 26.11
CA ILE A 724 -6.66 2.72 24.75
C ILE A 724 -5.31 3.45 24.72
N GLN A 725 -4.23 2.69 24.90
CA GLN A 725 -2.89 3.17 24.64
C GLN A 725 -2.85 3.59 23.17
N SER A 726 -2.61 4.88 22.97
CA SER A 726 -2.09 5.43 21.72
C SER A 726 -1.06 4.48 21.13
N ALA A 727 -1.32 3.98 19.92
CA ALA A 727 -0.37 3.23 19.14
C ALA A 727 0.80 4.15 18.75
N SER A 728 1.77 4.28 19.65
CA SER A 728 3.12 4.75 19.32
C SER A 728 3.84 3.57 18.69
N HIS A 729 4.21 3.68 17.41
CA HIS A 729 5.15 2.75 16.80
C HIS A 729 6.52 2.93 17.45
N GLY A 730 6.84 2.02 18.38
CA GLY A 730 8.21 1.69 18.74
C GLY A 730 8.76 0.74 17.68
N SER A 731 9.84 1.16 17.05
CA SER A 731 10.67 0.40 16.12
C SER A 731 11.01 -1.01 16.63
N VAL A 732 11.00 -1.96 15.70
CA VAL A 732 11.56 -3.31 15.84
C VAL A 732 13.00 -3.24 16.35
N GLY A 733 13.26 -3.84 17.51
CA GLY A 733 14.61 -4.03 18.03
C GLY A 733 14.64 -4.36 19.51
N SER A 734 14.34 -5.61 19.89
CA SER A 734 14.94 -6.33 21.03
C SER A 734 14.12 -7.59 21.40
N PHE A 735 14.32 -8.70 20.69
CA PHE A 735 13.99 -10.03 21.21
C PHE A 735 15.27 -10.70 21.72
N ALA A 736 15.61 -10.40 22.97
CA ALA A 736 16.49 -11.22 23.78
C ALA A 736 16.12 -11.02 25.26
N GLY A 737 15.49 -12.04 25.86
CA GLY A 737 15.39 -12.18 27.31
C GLY A 737 14.02 -11.89 27.92
N ALA A 738 13.11 -12.86 27.86
CA ALA A 738 11.99 -12.97 28.79
C ALA A 738 11.49 -14.42 28.91
N ALA A 739 12.34 -15.30 29.45
CA ALA A 739 11.93 -16.60 29.97
C ALA A 739 12.53 -16.78 31.37
N ALA A 740 11.95 -16.08 32.35
CA ALA A 740 12.07 -16.38 33.78
C ALA A 740 11.29 -15.34 34.60
N ALA A 741 10.03 -15.63 34.93
CA ALA A 741 9.40 -15.27 36.22
C ALA A 741 7.89 -15.54 36.18
N SER A 742 7.47 -16.76 36.57
CA SER A 742 6.22 -16.98 37.31
C SER A 742 6.09 -18.46 37.71
N SER A 743 6.71 -18.85 38.83
CA SER A 743 6.30 -20.05 39.57
C SER A 743 6.69 -19.98 41.04
N THR A 744 5.72 -19.61 41.87
CA THR A 744 5.58 -19.96 43.30
C THR A 744 4.16 -19.54 43.66
N SER A 745 3.25 -20.35 44.23
CA SER A 745 3.28 -21.31 45.34
C SER A 745 2.17 -22.36 45.10
N SER A 746 2.10 -23.60 45.58
CA SER A 746 2.48 -24.30 46.83
C SER A 746 2.13 -25.79 46.58
N SER A 747 2.87 -26.82 47.00
CA SER A 747 2.81 -27.39 48.35
C SER A 747 3.75 -28.63 48.50
N ASN A 748 4.30 -28.79 49.72
CA ASN A 748 4.77 -30.00 50.42
C ASN A 748 5.36 -31.21 49.65
N SER A 749 6.64 -31.53 49.91
CA SER A 749 7.06 -32.54 50.92
C SER A 749 8.50 -33.09 50.69
N THR A 750 9.32 -32.98 51.75
CA THR A 750 10.36 -33.90 52.26
C THR A 750 11.35 -34.65 51.36
N GLY A 751 12.65 -34.35 51.55
CA GLY A 751 13.71 -35.36 51.78
C GLY A 751 14.63 -35.74 50.58
N PRO A 752 15.90 -36.15 50.82
CA PRO A 752 17.03 -35.64 50.04
C PRO A 752 17.96 -36.66 49.33
N ALA A 753 18.76 -36.10 48.40
CA ALA A 753 20.17 -36.43 48.08
C ALA A 753 20.55 -37.56 47.09
N MET A 754 21.73 -37.32 46.48
CA MET A 754 22.62 -38.20 45.67
C MET A 754 22.23 -38.32 44.19
N GLY A 755 23.08 -38.08 43.19
CA GLY A 755 24.54 -38.10 43.10
C GLY A 755 24.98 -39.09 42.00
N ALA A 756 25.88 -38.66 41.10
CA ALA A 756 26.78 -39.47 40.26
C ALA A 756 26.41 -39.84 38.80
N SER A 757 27.21 -39.23 37.88
CA SER A 757 28.12 -39.90 36.93
C SER A 757 27.70 -40.29 35.48
N ARG A 758 28.44 -39.65 34.56
CA ARG A 758 28.82 -39.92 33.14
C ARG A 758 29.25 -41.37 32.82
N PRO A 759 29.30 -41.85 31.53
CA PRO A 759 30.22 -41.41 30.41
C PRO A 759 29.62 -41.41 28.96
N ALA A 760 29.93 -40.49 28.02
CA ALA A 760 31.01 -40.42 26.98
C ALA A 760 31.13 -41.65 26.03
N GLY A 761 31.13 -41.63 24.68
CA GLY A 761 31.13 -40.68 23.51
C GLY A 761 30.83 -41.49 22.20
N PRO A 762 31.23 -41.17 20.94
CA PRO A 762 31.92 -39.98 20.37
C PRO A 762 31.38 -39.42 18.99
N SER A 763 31.98 -38.29 18.58
CA SER A 763 32.15 -37.70 17.19
C SER A 763 30.96 -36.99 16.51
N SER A 764 31.10 -35.92 15.69
CA SER A 764 32.08 -34.82 15.50
C SER A 764 31.52 -33.84 14.45
N ARG A 765 31.83 -32.53 14.58
CA ARG A 765 31.69 -31.38 13.62
C ARG A 765 30.30 -30.73 13.50
N SER A 766 30.11 -29.40 13.49
CA SER A 766 30.95 -28.19 13.75
C SER A 766 30.00 -26.97 13.72
N GLU A 767 29.88 -26.23 14.83
CA GLU A 767 29.15 -24.96 14.95
C GLU A 767 30.11 -23.74 14.92
N PRO A 768 29.64 -22.53 14.53
CA PRO A 768 30.47 -21.36 14.37
C PRO A 768 30.85 -20.69 15.70
N GLU A 769 32.06 -20.10 15.72
CA GLU A 769 32.69 -19.45 16.87
C GLU A 769 31.88 -18.27 17.43
N SER A 770 31.67 -18.27 18.75
CA SER A 770 31.22 -17.11 19.51
C SER A 770 32.43 -16.28 19.95
N VAL A 771 32.53 -15.05 19.45
CA VAL A 771 33.58 -14.10 19.85
C VAL A 771 33.26 -13.55 21.24
N THR A 772 33.98 -13.99 22.27
CA THR A 772 33.94 -13.37 23.60
C THR A 772 34.75 -12.07 23.62
N VAL A 773 34.08 -10.93 23.79
CA VAL A 773 34.73 -9.62 23.98
C VAL A 773 35.31 -9.52 25.39
N VAL A 774 36.64 -9.45 25.49
CA VAL A 774 37.36 -9.18 26.75
C VAL A 774 37.21 -7.69 27.09
N ARG A 775 36.65 -7.38 28.27
CA ARG A 775 36.48 -5.99 28.75
C ARG A 775 37.79 -5.43 29.29
N THR A 776 38.18 -4.25 28.81
CA THR A 776 39.40 -3.52 29.21
C THR A 776 39.27 -2.67 30.48
N TYR A 777 38.08 -2.57 31.11
CA TYR A 777 37.87 -1.79 32.33
C TYR A 777 37.00 -2.53 33.37
N PRO A 778 37.26 -2.34 34.68
CA PRO A 778 36.48 -2.96 35.75
C PRO A 778 35.03 -2.47 35.76
N LYS A 779 34.12 -3.36 36.18
CA LYS A 779 32.67 -3.12 36.19
C LYS A 779 32.33 -2.01 37.21
N VAL A 780 31.92 -0.85 36.71
CA VAL A 780 31.55 0.31 37.53
C VAL A 780 30.19 0.07 38.17
N GLY A 781 30.13 0.08 39.50
CA GLY A 781 28.91 -0.09 40.27
C GLY A 781 27.99 1.13 40.19
N ARG A 782 26.68 0.92 40.40
CA ARG A 782 25.66 1.98 40.31
C ARG A 782 25.95 3.22 41.18
N ASN A 783 26.66 3.03 42.29
CA ASN A 783 27.01 4.09 43.24
C ASN A 783 28.45 4.61 43.11
N ASP A 784 29.24 4.08 42.17
CA ASP A 784 30.63 4.49 41.95
C ASP A 784 30.70 5.80 41.14
N PRO A 785 31.83 6.54 41.22
CA PRO A 785 32.05 7.73 40.40
C PRO A 785 31.93 7.40 38.91
N CYS A 786 31.25 8.25 38.15
CA CYS A 786 31.03 8.02 36.73
C CYS A 786 32.35 8.16 35.94
N PRO A 787 32.69 7.22 35.03
CA PRO A 787 33.95 7.22 34.28
C PRO A 787 34.17 8.43 33.37
N CYS A 788 33.11 9.20 33.07
CA CYS A 788 33.20 10.42 32.28
C CYS A 788 33.86 11.61 33.00
N GLY A 789 34.27 11.43 34.27
CA GLY A 789 34.92 12.49 35.05
C GLY A 789 33.97 13.57 35.59
N SER A 790 32.65 13.36 35.49
CA SER A 790 31.63 14.35 35.91
C SER A 790 31.51 14.56 37.43
N GLY A 791 32.25 13.81 38.25
CA GLY A 791 32.17 13.84 39.72
C GLY A 791 30.86 13.26 40.31
N LYS A 792 29.88 12.90 39.48
CA LYS A 792 28.59 12.31 39.91
C LYS A 792 28.67 10.79 39.96
N LYS A 793 27.83 10.15 40.80
CA LYS A 793 27.67 8.69 40.82
C LYS A 793 27.07 8.20 39.49
N TYR A 794 27.48 7.03 39.01
CA TYR A 794 27.12 6.48 37.70
C TYR A 794 25.60 6.51 37.43
N LYS A 795 24.78 6.10 38.42
CA LYS A 795 23.30 6.12 38.31
C LYS A 795 22.65 7.49 38.08
N TYR A 796 23.36 8.59 38.32
CA TYR A 796 22.86 9.95 38.11
C TYR A 796 23.50 10.64 36.88
N CYS A 797 24.30 9.91 36.10
CA CYS A 797 24.95 10.39 34.89
C CYS A 797 24.71 9.40 33.73
N HIS A 798 25.69 8.58 33.36
CA HIS A 798 25.57 7.62 32.25
C HIS A 798 24.70 6.39 32.57
N GLY A 799 24.24 6.25 33.80
CA GLY A 799 23.28 5.22 34.21
C GLY A 799 21.83 5.71 34.30
N LYS A 800 21.52 6.89 33.72
CA LYS A 800 20.14 7.37 33.51
C LYS A 800 19.56 6.84 32.21
#